data_AF-A0A2S9AS92-F1
#
_entry.id   AF-A0A2S9AS92-F1
#
_cell.length_a   1.000
_cell.length_b   1.000
_cell.length_c   1.000
_cell.angle_alpha   90.00
_cell.angle_beta   90.00
_cell.angle_gamma   90.00
#
_symmetry.space_group_name_H-M   'P 1'
#
loop_
_entity.id
_entity.type
_entity.pdbx_description
1 polymer ?
#
loop_
_entity_poly.entity_id
_entity_poly.type
_entity_poly.pdbx_seq_one_letter_code
_entity_poly.pdbx_strand_id
1 'polypeptide(L)'
;MELQQPPSSKQPLTLTDPTRDDSGHGTAYTTLFEEDWNSLCTPSSIAAIDGPVAYLHTLYQFALSLESSGKGDRDKVTLDSRRPDLKTMQIDAQSLTALVSQLSILNETLTHQLENHLATAPDAFKGLSINEALKHHYYPYLLPFDRAHLQCQLCLVADKPVLGELNYRISLTLPLSQNAQNKYGVVLQEAKEAQLLLSGLSPSQQALLTASFEGPHTRGSPQRAGFFRQFYGAEESALHPLKTWLAHTQLSTDQAQALIARGQYLPRRSHNIANGSVLLGARYVNGHAQPEGQLDFSSPPSAGVRLLNTSFNRFERLHRMIRLQRWLQVPFDELDTLLWSVMQREQPGDGEFAITPNSLRALGVWRYLDRHHGLPIEAFAAILHELPTDAPSHRLSLYDLVFNVSELVTAPLLDSRTPLTLTVDDPEQASLRQWLCAGLHVQDAPDALQWLITQANHYLPGAPATLTVLSSLYRQARIAALFNLSIRDSHFVAHLLAGEAYTRQLVAPTLRDSGSNAPPDLLDVLMQMDWLTRWLKHSQQSVADLRRRLLMDDHAQTPKVRIRLEHLHSLVELIGSGLLMPSDIEDLQLPQPEPQTAKSPIRWHAFIVKGLLHSYPQLPENKIPREMPARMVNQLDSLVLSLDPNTDAELKHDAKTALNKKLAEFYQQLSPLKAKFAALFNDSASSYDPELLSLLLKHTSRLLAQASEAATPGPLLGTLMLMLPDAETLLELPVGRDVLHRFLLNPHWLDSDLKAGAPLPLSVKTLYLLQRFQHARRTYGLDEEALLDYLHLANKAAISAADADLRPQATDRLAALLGWAASEVDVLIQRTPTREACTVAHLDWLMRCQENARATGLSASTLLLATDLSGQVSSNAWDQVAGALIAAAQ
;
A
#
# COMPACT_ATOMS: atom_id res chain seq x y z
N MET A 1 -54.87 25.47 -21.31
CA MET A 1 -55.89 25.25 -22.36
C MET A 1 -56.86 24.24 -21.82
N GLU A 2 -58.04 24.72 -21.48
CA GLU A 2 -59.14 23.97 -20.87
C GLU A 2 -59.57 22.80 -21.76
N LEU A 3 -59.80 21.63 -21.17
CA LEU A 3 -60.59 20.57 -21.78
C LEU A 3 -61.82 20.37 -20.90
N GLN A 4 -62.94 20.88 -21.40
CA GLN A 4 -64.28 20.74 -20.86
C GLN A 4 -64.69 19.26 -20.77
N GLN A 5 -65.30 18.88 -19.64
CA GLN A 5 -66.28 17.78 -19.60
C GLN A 5 -67.70 18.34 -19.93
N PRO A 6 -68.77 17.52 -20.00
CA PRO A 6 -69.39 17.01 -21.22
C PRO A 6 -70.86 17.50 -21.36
N PRO A 7 -71.64 17.02 -22.34
CA PRO A 7 -73.07 16.90 -22.13
C PRO A 7 -73.50 15.44 -22.12
N SER A 8 -74.09 15.09 -20.98
CA SER A 8 -75.02 13.98 -20.80
C SER A 8 -76.20 14.08 -21.78
N SER A 9 -76.54 12.97 -22.44
CA SER A 9 -77.93 12.65 -22.70
C SER A 9 -78.17 11.16 -22.49
N LYS A 10 -79.20 10.92 -21.67
CA LYS A 10 -79.72 9.65 -21.19
C LYS A 10 -80.31 8.85 -22.36
N GLN A 11 -80.10 7.53 -22.38
CA GLN A 11 -81.19 6.56 -22.18
C GLN A 11 -80.63 5.15 -21.94
N PRO A 12 -81.29 4.35 -21.07
CA PRO A 12 -80.82 3.04 -20.65
C PRO A 12 -81.29 1.96 -21.64
N LEU A 13 -80.38 1.17 -22.19
CA LEU A 13 -80.75 -0.07 -22.85
C LEU A 13 -80.94 -1.14 -21.77
N THR A 14 -82.20 -1.35 -21.41
CA THR A 14 -82.68 -2.51 -20.67
C THR A 14 -82.35 -3.78 -21.44
N LEU A 15 -81.41 -4.57 -20.92
CA LEU A 15 -81.25 -5.98 -21.27
C LEU A 15 -82.47 -6.75 -20.73
N THR A 16 -83.42 -7.04 -21.61
CA THR A 16 -84.33 -8.17 -21.42
C THR A 16 -83.64 -9.41 -21.96
N ASP A 17 -83.13 -10.26 -21.06
CA ASP A 17 -83.16 -11.71 -21.28
C ASP A 17 -84.64 -12.13 -21.31
N PRO A 18 -85.09 -13.07 -22.17
CA PRO A 18 -84.44 -14.37 -22.32
C PRO A 18 -84.49 -14.98 -23.74
N THR A 19 -83.40 -15.61 -24.17
CA THR A 19 -83.50 -16.76 -25.09
C THR A 19 -82.86 -17.98 -24.44
N ARG A 20 -83.66 -18.65 -23.61
CA ARG A 20 -83.54 -20.09 -23.37
C ARG A 20 -84.01 -20.79 -24.65
N ASP A 21 -83.08 -21.17 -25.50
CA ASP A 21 -83.35 -22.19 -26.53
C ASP A 21 -83.10 -23.56 -25.90
N ASP A 22 -84.18 -24.12 -25.35
CA ASP A 22 -84.29 -25.51 -24.95
C ASP A 22 -85.13 -26.22 -26.01
N SER A 23 -84.50 -26.70 -27.08
CA SER A 23 -85.14 -27.66 -27.99
C SER A 23 -84.12 -28.61 -28.60
N GLY A 24 -84.25 -29.88 -28.22
CA GLY A 24 -83.41 -31.00 -28.54
C GLY A 24 -83.12 -31.27 -30.02
N HIS A 25 -82.02 -32.02 -30.19
CA HIS A 25 -81.56 -32.71 -31.40
C HIS A 25 -80.66 -31.94 -32.37
N GLY A 26 -79.62 -31.33 -31.80
CA GLY A 26 -78.25 -31.32 -32.34
C GLY A 26 -77.32 -31.51 -31.15
N THR A 27 -76.05 -31.87 -31.33
CA THR A 27 -75.07 -31.78 -30.23
C THR A 27 -75.06 -30.33 -29.72
N ALA A 28 -75.85 -30.03 -28.69
CA ALA A 28 -75.98 -28.70 -28.13
C ALA A 28 -74.61 -28.28 -27.59
N TYR A 29 -74.25 -27.02 -27.71
CA TYR A 29 -72.95 -26.51 -27.29
C TYR A 29 -72.60 -26.92 -25.84
N THR A 30 -73.61 -26.88 -24.95
CA THR A 30 -73.55 -27.32 -23.54
C THR A 30 -73.37 -28.84 -23.34
N THR A 31 -73.65 -29.66 -24.36
CA THR A 31 -73.37 -31.10 -24.34
C THR A 31 -71.97 -31.46 -24.82
N LEU A 32 -71.29 -30.53 -25.52
CA LEU A 32 -69.93 -30.69 -26.02
C LEU A 32 -68.89 -29.97 -25.14
N PHE A 33 -69.30 -28.88 -24.47
CA PHE A 33 -68.47 -28.08 -23.58
C PHE A 33 -69.21 -27.89 -22.25
N GLU A 34 -68.61 -28.37 -21.16
CA GLU A 34 -69.11 -28.18 -19.79
C GLU A 34 -68.87 -26.72 -19.32
N GLU A 35 -69.57 -25.75 -19.92
CA GLU A 35 -69.47 -24.35 -19.51
C GLU A 35 -70.43 -24.02 -18.36
N ASP A 36 -69.88 -23.51 -17.25
CA ASP A 36 -70.67 -22.93 -16.17
C ASP A 36 -71.01 -21.47 -16.49
N TRP A 37 -72.18 -21.26 -17.11
CA TRP A 37 -72.69 -19.94 -17.47
C TRP A 37 -72.93 -19.00 -16.26
N ASN A 38 -72.90 -19.52 -15.03
CA ASN A 38 -72.93 -18.69 -13.82
C ASN A 38 -71.53 -18.19 -13.39
N SER A 39 -70.46 -18.76 -13.96
CA SER A 39 -69.07 -18.40 -13.71
C SER A 39 -68.59 -17.33 -14.71
N LEU A 40 -69.25 -16.17 -14.72
CA LEU A 40 -68.78 -15.01 -15.48
C LEU A 40 -67.52 -14.43 -14.83
N CYS A 41 -66.47 -14.23 -15.62
CA CYS A 41 -65.21 -13.66 -15.13
C CYS A 41 -65.21 -12.11 -15.27
N THR A 42 -64.47 -11.44 -14.38
CA THR A 42 -64.26 -9.98 -14.50
C THR A 42 -63.34 -9.65 -15.68
N PRO A 43 -63.39 -8.44 -16.28
CA PRO A 43 -62.51 -8.06 -17.39
C PRO A 43 -61.00 -8.15 -17.08
N SER A 44 -60.61 -8.02 -15.81
CA SER A 44 -59.23 -8.18 -15.33
C SER A 44 -58.87 -9.63 -14.97
N SER A 45 -59.77 -10.59 -15.20
CA SER A 45 -59.54 -12.00 -14.89
C SER A 45 -58.63 -12.63 -15.94
N ILE A 46 -57.84 -13.62 -15.52
CA ILE A 46 -57.03 -14.47 -16.39
C ILE A 46 -57.91 -15.21 -17.42
N ALA A 47 -59.15 -15.54 -17.04
CA ALA A 47 -60.11 -16.25 -17.88
C ALA A 47 -60.84 -15.33 -18.90
N ALA A 48 -60.56 -14.02 -18.89
CA ALA A 48 -61.18 -13.09 -19.83
C ALA A 48 -60.72 -13.40 -21.26
N ILE A 49 -61.69 -13.62 -22.16
CA ILE A 49 -61.47 -13.99 -23.57
C ILE A 49 -60.82 -12.87 -24.40
N ASP A 50 -60.93 -11.62 -23.95
CA ASP A 50 -60.33 -10.42 -24.52
C ASP A 50 -59.16 -9.89 -23.67
N GLY A 51 -58.75 -10.67 -22.67
CA GLY A 51 -57.66 -10.34 -21.77
C GLY A 51 -56.26 -10.56 -22.37
N PRO A 52 -55.21 -10.08 -21.66
CA PRO A 52 -53.81 -10.24 -22.07
C PRO A 52 -53.38 -11.71 -22.24
N VAL A 53 -53.97 -12.62 -21.46
CA VAL A 53 -53.67 -14.07 -21.54
C VAL A 53 -54.24 -14.67 -22.82
N ALA A 54 -55.49 -14.36 -23.16
CA ALA A 54 -56.10 -14.79 -24.42
C ALA A 54 -55.33 -14.23 -25.64
N TYR A 55 -54.87 -12.98 -25.55
CA TYR A 55 -54.00 -12.39 -26.55
C TYR A 55 -52.65 -13.12 -26.68
N LEU A 56 -51.96 -13.38 -25.56
CA LEU A 56 -50.69 -14.11 -25.54
C LEU A 56 -50.84 -15.53 -26.13
N HIS A 57 -51.90 -16.24 -25.75
CA HIS A 57 -52.19 -17.58 -26.28
C HIS A 57 -52.40 -17.55 -27.80
N THR A 58 -53.20 -16.59 -28.28
CA THR A 58 -53.45 -16.41 -29.73
C THR A 58 -52.15 -16.08 -30.47
N LEU A 59 -51.30 -15.20 -29.91
CA LEU A 59 -49.99 -14.88 -30.49
C LEU A 59 -49.06 -16.09 -30.53
N TYR A 60 -49.02 -16.90 -29.47
CA TYR A 60 -48.19 -18.09 -29.41
C TYR A 60 -48.61 -19.12 -30.46
N GLN A 61 -49.91 -19.40 -30.58
CA GLN A 61 -50.44 -20.28 -31.63
C GLN A 61 -50.15 -19.74 -33.04
N PHE A 62 -50.32 -18.43 -33.24
CA PHE A 62 -50.01 -17.79 -34.51
C PHE A 62 -48.52 -17.93 -34.85
N ALA A 63 -47.62 -17.69 -33.90
CA ALA A 63 -46.18 -17.88 -34.10
C ALA A 63 -45.83 -19.32 -34.49
N LEU A 64 -46.41 -20.33 -33.82
CA LEU A 64 -46.20 -21.74 -34.18
C LEU A 64 -46.72 -22.06 -35.60
N SER A 65 -47.85 -21.47 -35.99
CA SER A 65 -48.38 -21.64 -37.36
C SER A 65 -47.46 -21.02 -38.42
N LEU A 66 -46.84 -19.88 -38.14
CA LEU A 66 -45.86 -19.23 -39.02
C LEU A 66 -44.59 -20.09 -39.18
N GLU A 67 -44.12 -20.69 -38.09
CA GLU A 67 -42.97 -21.59 -38.13
C GLU A 67 -43.24 -22.82 -39.01
N SER A 68 -44.48 -23.29 -39.06
CA SER A 68 -44.88 -24.42 -39.93
C SER A 68 -45.03 -24.06 -41.41
N SER A 69 -45.26 -22.80 -41.77
CA SER A 69 -45.67 -22.40 -43.13
C SER A 69 -44.54 -21.90 -44.07
N GLY A 70 -43.41 -21.43 -43.53
CA GLY A 70 -42.32 -20.88 -44.37
C GLY A 70 -41.50 -21.92 -45.17
N LYS A 71 -41.09 -21.59 -46.40
CA LYS A 71 -40.09 -22.34 -47.19
C LYS A 71 -38.80 -21.52 -47.28
N GLY A 72 -37.83 -21.78 -46.42
CA GLY A 72 -36.52 -21.12 -46.46
C GLY A 72 -35.40 -22.11 -46.74
N ASP A 73 -34.28 -21.63 -47.28
CA ASP A 73 -33.12 -22.44 -47.67
C ASP A 73 -32.18 -22.81 -46.48
N ARG A 74 -32.57 -22.46 -45.25
CA ARG A 74 -31.83 -22.74 -44.02
C ARG A 74 -32.77 -23.32 -42.96
N ASP A 75 -32.22 -24.12 -42.06
CA ASP A 75 -32.94 -24.62 -40.89
C ASP A 75 -33.52 -23.46 -40.08
N LYS A 76 -34.81 -23.56 -39.74
CA LYS A 76 -35.50 -22.53 -38.97
C LYS A 76 -35.12 -22.65 -37.50
N VAL A 77 -34.71 -21.54 -36.90
CA VAL A 77 -34.56 -21.46 -35.44
C VAL A 77 -35.95 -21.24 -34.83
N THR A 78 -36.55 -22.30 -34.29
CA THR A 78 -37.91 -22.29 -33.74
C THR A 78 -38.01 -21.46 -32.46
N LEU A 79 -39.23 -21.08 -32.08
CA LEU A 79 -39.50 -20.37 -30.83
C LEU A 79 -39.12 -21.24 -29.64
N ASP A 80 -39.42 -22.54 -29.69
CA ASP A 80 -39.04 -23.52 -28.67
C ASP A 80 -37.52 -23.64 -28.52
N SER A 81 -36.77 -23.54 -29.62
CA SER A 81 -35.30 -23.53 -29.56
C SER A 81 -34.72 -22.25 -28.97
N ARG A 82 -35.38 -21.10 -29.15
CA ARG A 82 -34.90 -19.80 -28.65
C ARG A 82 -35.29 -19.56 -27.19
N ARG A 83 -36.53 -19.92 -26.85
CA ARG A 83 -37.19 -19.66 -25.57
C ARG A 83 -38.02 -20.88 -25.15
N PRO A 84 -37.36 -21.98 -24.75
CA PRO A 84 -38.05 -23.21 -24.31
C PRO A 84 -38.90 -22.96 -23.06
N ASP A 85 -38.54 -21.95 -22.26
CA ASP A 85 -39.25 -21.51 -21.07
C ASP A 85 -40.67 -21.00 -21.35
N LEU A 86 -40.93 -20.39 -22.52
CA LEU A 86 -42.27 -19.88 -22.86
C LEU A 86 -43.31 -21.00 -23.00
N LYS A 87 -42.87 -22.20 -23.36
CA LYS A 87 -43.74 -23.37 -23.52
C LYS A 87 -44.15 -23.96 -22.16
N THR A 88 -43.28 -23.87 -21.16
CA THR A 88 -43.49 -24.43 -19.82
C THR A 88 -43.95 -23.39 -18.80
N MET A 89 -43.92 -22.10 -19.17
CA MET A 89 -44.37 -20.99 -18.33
C MET A 89 -45.82 -21.19 -17.88
N GLN A 90 -46.03 -21.25 -16.56
CA GLN A 90 -47.37 -21.30 -15.99
C GLN A 90 -48.00 -19.92 -16.03
N ILE A 91 -49.24 -19.85 -16.51
CA ILE A 91 -50.02 -18.62 -16.57
C ILE A 91 -50.94 -18.58 -15.34
N ASP A 92 -50.52 -17.81 -14.34
CA ASP A 92 -51.25 -17.54 -13.11
C ASP A 92 -51.33 -16.04 -12.78
N ALA A 93 -51.98 -15.67 -11.67
CA ALA A 93 -52.13 -14.27 -11.27
C ALA A 93 -50.80 -13.57 -11.00
N GLN A 94 -49.79 -14.29 -10.52
CA GLN A 94 -48.48 -13.74 -10.23
C GLN A 94 -47.73 -13.44 -11.53
N SER A 95 -47.70 -14.38 -12.48
CA SER A 95 -47.09 -14.22 -13.80
C SER A 95 -47.69 -13.06 -14.61
N LEU A 96 -48.98 -12.79 -14.43
CA LEU A 96 -49.69 -11.72 -15.15
C LEU A 96 -49.45 -10.33 -14.55
N THR A 97 -49.29 -10.22 -13.23
CA THR A 97 -49.32 -8.93 -12.52
C THR A 97 -48.02 -8.55 -11.83
N ALA A 98 -47.09 -9.49 -11.62
CA ALA A 98 -45.83 -9.21 -10.97
C ALA A 98 -44.95 -8.29 -11.83
N LEU A 99 -44.43 -7.23 -11.21
CA LEU A 99 -43.45 -6.35 -11.83
C LEU A 99 -42.06 -7.00 -11.74
N VAL A 100 -41.50 -7.35 -12.89
CA VAL A 100 -40.16 -7.96 -12.99
C VAL A 100 -39.25 -7.06 -13.83
N SER A 101 -37.97 -6.98 -13.45
CA SER A 101 -36.97 -6.24 -14.22
C SER A 101 -36.70 -6.94 -15.57
N GLN A 102 -36.75 -6.17 -16.65
CA GLN A 102 -36.41 -6.68 -17.99
C GLN A 102 -35.00 -7.29 -18.04
N LEU A 103 -34.05 -6.74 -17.28
CA LEU A 103 -32.68 -7.27 -17.21
C LEU A 103 -32.61 -8.64 -16.52
N SER A 104 -33.49 -8.90 -15.53
CA SER A 104 -33.55 -10.21 -14.87
C SER A 104 -33.97 -11.28 -15.87
N ILE A 105 -35.03 -11.00 -16.65
CA ILE A 105 -35.54 -11.92 -17.68
C ILE A 105 -34.45 -12.22 -18.72
N LEU A 106 -33.69 -11.21 -19.14
CA LEU A 106 -32.57 -11.39 -20.06
C LEU A 106 -31.47 -12.28 -19.47
N ASN A 107 -31.05 -12.00 -18.23
CA ASN A 107 -30.01 -12.78 -17.55
C ASN A 107 -30.46 -14.23 -17.34
N GLU A 108 -31.68 -14.46 -16.87
CA GLU A 108 -32.25 -15.80 -16.68
C GLU A 108 -32.27 -16.59 -17.99
N THR A 109 -32.72 -15.94 -19.08
CA THR A 109 -32.75 -16.56 -20.41
C THR A 109 -31.34 -16.95 -20.87
N LEU A 110 -30.36 -16.05 -20.72
CA LEU A 110 -28.97 -16.30 -21.12
C LEU A 110 -28.32 -17.39 -20.25
N THR A 111 -28.54 -17.35 -18.94
CA THR A 111 -28.03 -18.34 -17.97
C THR A 111 -28.50 -19.74 -18.34
N HIS A 112 -29.80 -19.93 -18.61
CA HIS A 112 -30.34 -21.23 -18.98
C HIS A 112 -29.72 -21.77 -20.29
N GLN A 113 -29.54 -20.92 -21.30
CA GLN A 113 -28.89 -21.32 -22.55
C GLN A 113 -27.42 -21.70 -22.34
N LEU A 114 -26.69 -20.95 -21.52
CA LEU A 114 -25.29 -21.21 -21.19
C LEU A 114 -25.12 -22.50 -20.39
N GLU A 115 -25.97 -22.78 -19.41
CA GLU A 115 -25.95 -24.03 -18.62
C GLU A 115 -26.14 -25.26 -19.51
N ASN A 116 -27.12 -25.20 -20.40
CA ASN A 116 -27.35 -26.28 -21.37
C ASN A 116 -26.16 -26.50 -22.31
N HIS A 117 -25.53 -25.41 -22.74
CA HIS A 117 -24.31 -25.50 -23.54
C HIS A 117 -23.15 -26.13 -22.75
N LEU A 118 -22.89 -25.68 -21.53
CA LEU A 118 -21.82 -26.21 -20.67
C LEU A 118 -22.05 -27.68 -20.27
N ALA A 119 -23.29 -28.13 -20.17
CA ALA A 119 -23.62 -29.53 -19.92
C ALA A 119 -23.31 -30.45 -21.10
N THR A 120 -23.48 -29.94 -22.33
CA THR A 120 -23.36 -30.70 -23.59
C THR A 120 -22.04 -30.47 -24.33
N ALA A 121 -21.23 -29.50 -23.91
CA ALA A 121 -19.99 -29.12 -24.57
C ALA A 121 -18.96 -30.27 -24.57
N PRO A 122 -18.22 -30.48 -25.68
CA PRO A 122 -17.13 -31.45 -25.77
C PRO A 122 -15.81 -30.95 -25.14
N ASP A 123 -15.77 -29.71 -24.66
CA ASP A 123 -14.55 -28.95 -24.33
C ASP A 123 -14.13 -29.04 -22.86
N ALA A 124 -12.98 -28.40 -22.54
CA ALA A 124 -12.40 -28.27 -21.21
C ALA A 124 -13.30 -27.57 -20.15
N PHE A 125 -14.45 -27.05 -20.56
CA PHE A 125 -15.40 -26.33 -19.70
C PHE A 125 -16.62 -27.17 -19.29
N LYS A 126 -16.66 -28.44 -19.70
CA LYS A 126 -17.79 -29.34 -19.40
C LYS A 126 -17.97 -29.51 -17.89
N GLY A 127 -19.18 -29.22 -17.41
CA GLY A 127 -19.55 -29.37 -16.00
C GLY A 127 -19.03 -28.29 -15.05
N LEU A 128 -18.37 -27.24 -15.57
CA LEU A 128 -18.04 -26.05 -14.77
C LEU A 128 -19.28 -25.18 -14.55
N SER A 129 -19.30 -24.41 -13.47
CA SER A 129 -20.29 -23.35 -13.31
C SER A 129 -20.07 -22.22 -14.32
N ILE A 130 -21.13 -21.47 -14.67
CA ILE A 130 -21.01 -20.31 -15.59
C ILE A 130 -19.95 -19.33 -15.11
N ASN A 131 -19.93 -19.03 -13.80
CA ASN A 131 -18.99 -18.08 -13.23
C ASN A 131 -17.54 -18.55 -13.36
N GLU A 132 -17.27 -19.85 -13.17
CA GLU A 132 -15.93 -20.42 -13.38
C GLU A 132 -15.55 -20.39 -14.87
N ALA A 133 -16.47 -20.73 -15.77
CA ALA A 133 -16.21 -20.65 -17.21
C ALA A 133 -15.84 -19.22 -17.64
N LEU A 134 -16.56 -18.21 -17.17
CA LEU A 134 -16.30 -16.80 -17.49
C LEU A 134 -14.96 -16.27 -16.92
N LYS A 135 -14.42 -16.89 -15.86
CA LYS A 135 -13.08 -16.57 -15.35
C LYS A 135 -11.95 -17.06 -16.24
N HIS A 136 -12.19 -18.12 -17.02
CA HIS A 136 -11.17 -18.80 -17.83
C HIS A 136 -11.31 -18.56 -19.35
N HIS A 137 -12.42 -17.96 -19.79
CA HIS A 137 -12.57 -17.46 -21.15
C HIS A 137 -11.91 -16.08 -21.32
N TYR A 138 -11.31 -15.83 -22.49
CA TYR A 138 -10.59 -14.58 -22.78
C TYR A 138 -11.12 -13.82 -24.02
N TYR A 139 -11.93 -14.46 -24.85
CA TYR A 139 -12.66 -13.82 -25.94
C TYR A 139 -14.17 -13.97 -25.70
N PRO A 140 -14.99 -12.92 -25.87
CA PRO A 140 -14.66 -11.56 -26.36
C PRO A 140 -13.85 -10.71 -25.37
N TYR A 141 -13.35 -9.57 -25.83
CA TYR A 141 -12.36 -8.74 -25.12
C TYR A 141 -12.79 -8.12 -23.77
N LEU A 142 -14.05 -8.34 -23.37
CA LEU A 142 -14.59 -8.01 -22.04
C LEU A 142 -14.15 -9.02 -20.96
N LEU A 143 -13.76 -10.23 -21.36
CA LEU A 143 -13.36 -11.32 -20.47
C LEU A 143 -11.84 -11.29 -20.17
N PRO A 144 -11.37 -11.89 -19.06
CA PRO A 144 -12.11 -12.69 -18.09
C PRO A 144 -13.00 -11.86 -17.15
N PHE A 145 -14.09 -12.47 -16.69
CA PHE A 145 -15.02 -11.87 -15.74
C PHE A 145 -15.02 -12.64 -14.42
N ASP A 146 -14.58 -11.98 -13.34
CA ASP A 146 -14.67 -12.51 -11.99
C ASP A 146 -15.77 -11.78 -11.20
N ARG A 147 -16.89 -12.48 -11.01
CA ARG A 147 -18.07 -11.97 -10.30
C ARG A 147 -17.74 -11.55 -8.86
N ALA A 148 -17.04 -12.39 -8.11
CA ALA A 148 -16.78 -12.16 -6.69
C ALA A 148 -15.86 -10.95 -6.49
N HIS A 149 -14.79 -10.86 -7.28
CA HIS A 149 -13.92 -9.68 -7.28
C HIS A 149 -14.69 -8.40 -7.64
N LEU A 150 -15.51 -8.42 -8.69
CA LEU A 150 -16.28 -7.24 -9.09
C LEU A 150 -17.26 -6.82 -7.97
N GLN A 151 -17.91 -7.78 -7.32
CA GLN A 151 -18.79 -7.50 -6.17
C GLN A 151 -18.02 -6.81 -5.03
N CYS A 152 -16.81 -7.29 -4.69
CA CYS A 152 -15.97 -6.62 -3.71
C CYS A 152 -15.68 -5.16 -4.11
N GLN A 153 -15.30 -4.92 -5.37
CA GLN A 153 -15.01 -3.56 -5.86
C GLN A 153 -16.23 -2.64 -5.81
N LEU A 154 -17.39 -3.14 -6.21
CA LEU A 154 -18.64 -2.37 -6.21
C LEU A 154 -19.19 -2.11 -4.80
N CYS A 155 -18.80 -2.88 -3.79
CA CYS A 155 -19.18 -2.63 -2.40
C CYS A 155 -18.20 -1.69 -1.68
N LEU A 156 -16.94 -1.64 -2.11
CA LEU A 156 -15.85 -0.83 -1.54
C LEU A 156 -15.62 0.47 -2.35
N VAL A 157 -16.68 1.28 -2.51
CA VAL A 157 -16.67 2.54 -3.27
C VAL A 157 -16.66 3.75 -2.32
N ALA A 158 -16.47 4.95 -2.89
CA ALA A 158 -16.47 6.25 -2.18
C ALA A 158 -15.36 6.36 -1.13
N ASP A 159 -15.69 6.54 0.15
CA ASP A 159 -14.70 6.73 1.23
C ASP A 159 -14.24 5.42 1.88
N LYS A 160 -14.77 4.27 1.42
CA LYS A 160 -14.38 2.95 1.94
C LYS A 160 -12.98 2.53 1.46
N PRO A 161 -12.17 1.89 2.33
CA PRO A 161 -10.88 1.36 1.94
C PRO A 161 -11.03 0.24 0.91
N VAL A 162 -10.18 0.23 -0.12
CA VAL A 162 -10.12 -0.88 -1.09
C VAL A 162 -9.38 -2.08 -0.52
N LEU A 163 -9.55 -3.27 -1.11
CA LEU A 163 -8.97 -4.53 -0.60
C LEU A 163 -7.48 -4.44 -0.26
N GLY A 164 -6.64 -3.97 -1.18
CA GLY A 164 -5.19 -3.83 -0.92
C GLY A 164 -4.85 -2.75 0.12
N GLU A 165 -5.72 -1.76 0.30
CA GLU A 165 -5.53 -0.71 1.30
C GLU A 165 -5.82 -1.22 2.73
N LEU A 166 -6.73 -2.20 2.88
CA LEU A 166 -7.01 -2.84 4.17
C LEU A 166 -5.73 -3.40 4.79
N ASN A 167 -4.90 -4.10 4.01
CA ASN A 167 -3.62 -4.64 4.47
C ASN A 167 -2.72 -3.58 5.11
N TYR A 168 -2.68 -2.37 4.52
CA TYR A 168 -1.91 -1.25 5.07
C TYR A 168 -2.56 -0.66 6.34
N ARG A 169 -3.89 -0.48 6.33
CA ARG A 169 -4.61 0.10 7.47
C ARG A 169 -4.60 -0.80 8.70
N ILE A 170 -4.68 -2.11 8.54
CA ILE A 170 -4.64 -3.09 9.64
C ILE A 170 -3.31 -3.85 9.73
N SER A 171 -2.25 -3.29 9.15
CA SER A 171 -0.89 -3.86 9.22
C SER A 171 -0.48 -4.11 10.67
N LEU A 172 0.07 -5.29 10.96
CA LEU A 172 0.52 -5.67 12.31
C LEU A 172 1.71 -4.82 12.75
N THR A 173 2.59 -4.51 11.81
CA THR A 173 3.74 -3.64 12.05
C THR A 173 3.62 -2.37 11.25
N LEU A 174 3.97 -1.26 11.87
CA LEU A 174 3.95 0.08 11.28
C LEU A 174 5.38 0.50 10.96
N PRO A 175 5.60 1.42 10.00
CA PRO A 175 6.93 1.84 9.57
C PRO A 175 7.54 2.84 10.56
N LEU A 176 7.76 2.37 11.80
CA LEU A 176 8.22 3.15 12.95
C LEU A 176 9.56 2.68 13.49
N SER A 177 10.09 1.56 12.99
CA SER A 177 11.29 0.90 13.49
C SER A 177 12.61 1.50 12.97
N GLN A 178 12.56 2.57 12.17
CA GLN A 178 13.71 3.26 11.57
C GLN A 178 14.64 2.34 10.77
N ASN A 179 14.09 1.23 10.24
CA ASN A 179 14.84 0.20 9.54
C ASN A 179 14.16 -0.10 8.20
N ALA A 180 14.97 -0.29 7.16
CA ALA A 180 14.49 -0.66 5.83
C ALA A 180 13.91 -2.09 5.86
N GLN A 181 12.60 -2.23 6.11
CA GLN A 181 11.91 -3.51 6.17
C GLN A 181 10.54 -3.45 5.46
N ASN A 182 10.19 -4.54 4.77
CA ASN A 182 8.90 -4.68 4.08
C ASN A 182 7.88 -5.41 4.93
N LYS A 183 7.63 -4.88 6.12
CA LYS A 183 6.63 -5.39 7.06
C LYS A 183 5.36 -4.53 7.15
N TYR A 184 5.40 -3.30 6.62
CA TYR A 184 4.20 -2.47 6.50
C TYR A 184 3.33 -2.96 5.34
N GLY A 185 2.06 -3.25 5.62
CA GLY A 185 1.14 -3.94 4.69
C GLY A 185 1.12 -5.46 4.85
N VAL A 186 1.87 -6.02 5.80
CA VAL A 186 1.87 -7.45 6.11
C VAL A 186 0.84 -7.74 7.21
N VAL A 187 -0.10 -8.63 6.89
CA VAL A 187 -1.12 -9.13 7.83
C VAL A 187 -1.11 -10.66 7.78
N LEU A 188 -1.58 -11.24 6.67
CA LEU A 188 -1.49 -12.67 6.38
C LEU A 188 -0.60 -12.92 5.16
N GLN A 189 -0.72 -12.07 4.14
CA GLN A 189 0.13 -12.06 2.96
C GLN A 189 1.25 -11.04 3.06
N GLU A 190 2.27 -11.20 2.21
CA GLU A 190 3.38 -10.26 2.06
C GLU A 190 2.90 -8.91 1.50
N ALA A 191 3.64 -7.83 1.78
CA ALA A 191 3.28 -6.47 1.36
C ALA A 191 3.14 -6.32 -0.18
N LYS A 192 3.86 -7.14 -0.96
CA LYS A 192 3.74 -7.17 -2.42
C LYS A 192 2.32 -7.54 -2.88
N GLU A 193 1.64 -8.46 -2.19
CA GLU A 193 0.28 -8.90 -2.55
C GLU A 193 -0.73 -7.78 -2.30
N ALA A 194 -0.55 -7.01 -1.22
CA ALA A 194 -1.35 -5.82 -0.96
C ALA A 194 -1.25 -4.80 -2.11
N GLN A 195 -0.03 -4.57 -2.62
CA GLN A 195 0.19 -3.67 -3.77
C GLN A 195 -0.40 -4.22 -5.08
N LEU A 196 -0.40 -5.55 -5.28
CA LEU A 196 -1.11 -6.17 -6.40
C LEU A 196 -2.62 -5.98 -6.29
N LEU A 197 -3.21 -6.15 -5.10
CA LEU A 197 -4.64 -5.91 -4.86
C LEU A 197 -5.03 -4.44 -5.09
N LEU A 198 -4.14 -3.49 -4.80
CA LEU A 198 -4.37 -2.06 -5.08
C LEU A 198 -4.56 -1.78 -6.57
N SER A 199 -4.08 -2.66 -7.47
CA SER A 199 -4.25 -2.50 -8.93
C SER A 199 -5.72 -2.54 -9.36
N GLY A 200 -6.60 -3.10 -8.54
CA GLY A 200 -8.02 -3.30 -8.87
C GLY A 200 -8.26 -4.28 -10.02
N LEU A 201 -7.31 -5.18 -10.28
CA LEU A 201 -7.45 -6.26 -11.24
C LEU A 201 -7.77 -7.56 -10.52
N SER A 202 -8.71 -8.35 -11.07
CA SER A 202 -9.06 -9.67 -10.52
C SER A 202 -7.89 -10.67 -10.66
N PRO A 203 -7.87 -11.75 -9.86
CA PRO A 203 -6.88 -12.82 -9.99
C PRO A 203 -6.69 -13.31 -11.44
N SER A 204 -7.78 -13.57 -12.17
CA SER A 204 -7.72 -14.01 -13.57
C SER A 204 -7.13 -12.95 -14.50
N GLN A 205 -7.42 -11.67 -14.26
CA GLN A 205 -6.85 -10.57 -15.05
C GLN A 205 -5.35 -10.41 -14.78
N GLN A 206 -4.93 -10.49 -13.51
CA GLN A 206 -3.52 -10.44 -13.13
C GLN A 206 -2.76 -11.62 -13.77
N ALA A 207 -3.28 -12.83 -13.64
CA ALA A 207 -2.70 -14.04 -14.23
C ALA A 207 -2.58 -13.95 -15.77
N LEU A 208 -3.57 -13.38 -16.45
CA LEU A 208 -3.53 -13.16 -17.90
C LEU A 208 -2.40 -12.20 -18.30
N LEU A 209 -2.22 -11.11 -17.53
CA LEU A 209 -1.24 -10.09 -17.84
C LEU A 209 0.19 -10.57 -17.56
N THR A 210 0.40 -11.33 -16.49
CA THR A 210 1.71 -11.83 -16.07
C THR A 210 2.05 -13.23 -16.59
N ALA A 211 1.18 -13.81 -17.43
CA ALA A 211 1.47 -15.07 -18.09
C ALA A 211 2.78 -14.96 -18.89
N SER A 212 3.66 -15.95 -18.76
CA SER A 212 4.89 -16.05 -19.54
C SER A 212 4.57 -15.98 -21.03
N PHE A 213 5.45 -15.35 -21.81
CA PHE A 213 5.32 -15.39 -23.26
C PHE A 213 5.43 -16.83 -23.76
N GLU A 214 4.53 -17.21 -24.65
CA GLU A 214 4.67 -18.47 -25.36
C GLU A 214 5.89 -18.34 -26.30
N GLY A 215 6.86 -19.25 -26.18
CA GLY A 215 8.07 -19.24 -27.01
C GLY A 215 7.73 -19.27 -28.52
N PRO A 216 8.70 -19.02 -29.42
CA PRO A 216 8.43 -18.91 -30.85
C PRO A 216 7.88 -20.24 -31.41
N HIS A 217 6.55 -20.31 -31.51
CA HIS A 217 5.85 -21.45 -32.11
C HIS A 217 5.93 -21.36 -33.64
N THR A 218 6.18 -22.49 -34.31
CA THR A 218 6.13 -22.58 -35.77
C THR A 218 4.75 -22.17 -36.27
N ARG A 219 4.71 -21.42 -37.38
CA ARG A 219 3.46 -21.06 -38.04
C ARG A 219 2.67 -22.34 -38.38
N GLY A 220 1.39 -22.36 -38.04
CA GLY A 220 0.51 -23.51 -38.25
C GLY A 220 0.56 -24.59 -37.16
N SER A 221 1.34 -24.41 -36.08
CA SER A 221 1.28 -25.30 -34.92
C SER A 221 -0.08 -25.23 -34.22
N PRO A 222 -0.58 -26.36 -33.65
CA PRO A 222 -1.88 -26.38 -32.97
C PRO A 222 -1.91 -25.48 -31.74
N GLN A 223 -0.78 -25.27 -31.05
CA GLN A 223 -0.66 -24.34 -29.92
C GLN A 223 -0.91 -22.89 -30.36
N ARG A 224 -0.24 -22.46 -31.43
CA ARG A 224 -0.43 -21.12 -32.01
C ARG A 224 -1.87 -20.90 -32.46
N ALA A 225 -2.47 -21.87 -33.15
CA ALA A 225 -3.88 -21.78 -33.56
C ALA A 225 -4.82 -21.72 -32.34
N GLY A 226 -4.52 -22.52 -31.31
CA GLY A 226 -5.21 -22.47 -30.02
C GLY A 226 -5.17 -21.09 -29.38
N PHE A 227 -3.99 -20.46 -29.32
CA PHE A 227 -3.80 -19.10 -28.81
C PHE A 227 -4.72 -18.08 -29.53
N PHE A 228 -4.68 -18.03 -30.86
CA PHE A 228 -5.48 -17.04 -31.60
C PHE A 228 -6.99 -17.27 -31.43
N ARG A 229 -7.44 -18.53 -31.42
CA ARG A 229 -8.85 -18.85 -31.13
C ARG A 229 -9.25 -18.43 -29.71
N GLN A 230 -8.38 -18.68 -28.73
CA GLN A 230 -8.65 -18.39 -27.32
C GLN A 230 -8.69 -16.89 -27.01
N PHE A 231 -7.74 -16.10 -27.55
CA PHE A 231 -7.60 -14.68 -27.20
C PHE A 231 -8.28 -13.72 -28.19
N TYR A 232 -8.37 -14.10 -29.47
CA TYR A 232 -8.93 -13.26 -30.55
C TYR A 232 -10.22 -13.82 -31.18
N GLY A 233 -10.59 -15.06 -30.90
CA GLY A 233 -11.78 -15.70 -31.47
C GLY A 233 -11.68 -15.95 -32.98
N ALA A 234 -10.47 -15.98 -33.54
CA ALA A 234 -10.22 -16.18 -34.97
C ALA A 234 -8.86 -16.85 -35.20
N GLU A 235 -8.62 -17.29 -36.43
CA GLU A 235 -7.29 -17.70 -36.89
C GLU A 235 -6.40 -16.47 -37.18
N GLU A 236 -5.08 -16.62 -37.05
CA GLU A 236 -4.11 -15.53 -37.28
C GLU A 236 -4.29 -14.83 -38.64
N SER A 237 -4.49 -15.61 -39.70
CA SER A 237 -4.61 -15.09 -41.07
C SER A 237 -5.81 -14.16 -41.25
N ALA A 238 -6.89 -14.40 -40.49
CA ALA A 238 -8.09 -13.57 -40.50
C ALA A 238 -7.88 -12.22 -39.79
N LEU A 239 -6.85 -12.08 -38.96
CA LEU A 239 -6.56 -10.87 -38.21
C LEU A 239 -5.67 -9.86 -38.96
N HIS A 240 -5.11 -10.20 -40.13
CA HIS A 240 -4.31 -9.24 -40.89
C HIS A 240 -5.13 -8.06 -41.47
N PRO A 241 -6.34 -8.26 -42.02
CA PRO A 241 -7.18 -7.14 -42.47
C PRO A 241 -7.63 -6.27 -41.28
N LEU A 242 -7.41 -4.95 -41.37
CA LEU A 242 -7.72 -4.00 -40.29
C LEU A 242 -9.19 -4.08 -39.88
N LYS A 243 -10.11 -4.15 -40.84
CA LYS A 243 -11.55 -4.24 -40.56
C LYS A 243 -11.89 -5.46 -39.69
N THR A 244 -11.32 -6.62 -40.00
CA THR A 244 -11.54 -7.85 -39.24
C THR A 244 -10.90 -7.76 -37.86
N TRP A 245 -9.66 -7.28 -37.78
CA TRP A 245 -8.98 -7.09 -36.51
C TRP A 245 -9.72 -6.13 -35.57
N LEU A 246 -10.22 -5.00 -36.08
CA LEU A 246 -11.05 -4.06 -35.31
C LEU A 246 -12.33 -4.72 -34.80
N ALA A 247 -13.00 -5.55 -35.62
CA ALA A 247 -14.20 -6.26 -35.19
C ALA A 247 -13.93 -7.27 -34.06
N HIS A 248 -12.82 -8.02 -34.14
CA HIS A 248 -12.44 -9.01 -33.13
C HIS A 248 -11.87 -8.38 -31.84
N THR A 249 -11.16 -7.26 -31.95
CA THR A 249 -10.62 -6.54 -30.77
C THR A 249 -11.62 -5.55 -30.16
N GLN A 250 -12.70 -5.22 -30.91
CA GLN A 250 -13.69 -4.21 -30.56
C GLN A 250 -13.08 -2.81 -30.35
N LEU A 251 -12.01 -2.50 -31.09
CA LEU A 251 -11.39 -1.18 -31.10
C LEU A 251 -12.05 -0.29 -32.16
N SER A 252 -12.15 1.00 -31.87
CA SER A 252 -12.37 2.01 -32.92
C SER A 252 -11.09 2.24 -33.73
N THR A 253 -11.23 2.84 -34.91
CA THR A 253 -10.07 3.19 -35.75
C THR A 253 -9.14 4.19 -35.05
N ASP A 254 -9.70 5.12 -34.29
CA ASP A 254 -8.93 6.11 -33.52
C ASP A 254 -8.13 5.46 -32.39
N GLN A 255 -8.78 4.59 -31.58
CA GLN A 255 -8.10 3.81 -30.54
C GLN A 255 -7.01 2.89 -31.12
N ALA A 256 -7.23 2.32 -32.30
CA ALA A 256 -6.22 1.53 -32.99
C ALA A 256 -5.01 2.37 -33.42
N GLN A 257 -5.22 3.60 -33.91
CA GLN A 257 -4.14 4.53 -34.19
C GLN A 257 -3.39 4.94 -32.92
N ALA A 258 -4.10 5.16 -31.82
CA ALA A 258 -3.50 5.44 -30.51
C ALA A 258 -2.63 4.28 -30.01
N LEU A 259 -3.13 3.05 -30.08
CA LEU A 259 -2.43 1.84 -29.63
C LEU A 259 -1.08 1.62 -30.33
N ILE A 260 -0.98 1.94 -31.62
CA ILE A 260 0.27 1.81 -32.39
C ILE A 260 1.02 3.14 -32.56
N ALA A 261 0.60 4.19 -31.86
CA ALA A 261 1.20 5.53 -31.89
C ALA A 261 1.30 6.13 -33.32
N ARG A 262 0.22 6.08 -34.10
CA ARG A 262 0.15 6.57 -35.48
C ARG A 262 -0.69 7.85 -35.60
N GLY A 263 -0.37 8.66 -36.62
CA GLY A 263 -1.18 9.84 -36.98
C GLY A 263 -1.04 10.93 -35.91
N GLN A 264 -2.14 11.35 -35.31
CA GLN A 264 -2.14 12.33 -34.22
C GLN A 264 -1.49 11.81 -32.92
N TYR A 265 -1.31 10.50 -32.81
CA TYR A 265 -0.67 9.84 -31.68
C TYR A 265 0.83 9.62 -31.88
N LEU A 266 1.39 10.05 -33.01
CA LEU A 266 2.82 9.97 -33.23
C LEU A 266 3.54 10.81 -32.14
N PRO A 267 4.52 10.22 -31.42
CA PRO A 267 5.24 10.96 -30.40
C PRO A 267 5.99 12.12 -31.03
N ARG A 268 5.78 13.32 -30.50
CA ARG A 268 6.59 14.50 -30.76
C ARG A 268 7.55 14.67 -29.60
N ARG A 269 8.83 14.80 -29.94
CA ARG A 269 9.88 15.10 -28.96
C ARG A 269 9.85 16.58 -28.61
N SER A 270 10.25 16.89 -27.38
CA SER A 270 10.62 18.24 -26.97
C SER A 270 11.58 18.88 -27.98
N HIS A 271 11.40 20.18 -28.25
CA HIS A 271 12.32 20.96 -29.08
C HIS A 271 13.71 21.14 -28.44
N ASN A 272 13.86 20.78 -27.15
CA ASN A 272 15.11 20.90 -26.39
C ASN A 272 16.05 19.69 -26.53
N ILE A 273 15.73 18.74 -27.42
CA ILE A 273 16.58 17.60 -27.77
C ILE A 273 16.88 17.67 -29.27
N ALA A 274 18.14 17.47 -29.69
CA ALA A 274 18.46 17.49 -31.11
C ALA A 274 17.79 16.38 -31.92
N ASN A 275 17.54 16.73 -33.18
CA ASN A 275 17.04 15.82 -34.19
C ASN A 275 18.13 14.80 -34.55
N GLY A 276 17.93 13.51 -34.23
CA GLY A 276 18.90 12.47 -34.59
C GLY A 276 18.55 11.03 -34.19
N SER A 277 17.84 10.81 -33.08
CA SER A 277 17.39 9.47 -32.65
C SER A 277 15.91 9.24 -32.97
N VAL A 278 15.57 8.09 -33.55
CA VAL A 278 14.20 7.76 -33.95
C VAL A 278 13.30 7.62 -32.72
N LEU A 279 12.14 8.28 -32.75
CA LEU A 279 11.14 8.21 -31.69
C LEU A 279 10.38 6.89 -31.79
N LEU A 280 10.41 6.10 -30.71
CA LEU A 280 9.64 4.86 -30.62
C LEU A 280 8.37 5.14 -29.80
N GLY A 281 7.23 5.26 -30.48
CA GLY A 281 5.91 5.17 -29.86
C GLY A 281 5.49 3.71 -29.65
N ALA A 282 4.54 3.47 -28.75
CA ALA A 282 4.03 2.15 -28.42
C ALA A 282 5.15 1.15 -28.09
N ARG A 283 6.07 1.55 -27.21
CA ARG A 283 7.29 0.82 -26.85
C ARG A 283 7.00 -0.58 -26.32
N TYR A 284 5.99 -0.72 -25.46
CA TYR A 284 5.58 -2.01 -24.92
C TYR A 284 5.16 -2.97 -26.03
N VAL A 285 4.29 -2.53 -26.94
CA VAL A 285 3.75 -3.40 -28.01
C VAL A 285 4.84 -3.73 -29.03
N ASN A 286 5.75 -2.79 -29.28
CA ASN A 286 6.83 -2.97 -30.23
C ASN A 286 8.04 -3.76 -29.68
N GLY A 287 8.24 -3.81 -28.36
CA GLY A 287 9.38 -4.49 -27.74
C GLY A 287 10.73 -4.01 -28.29
N HIS A 288 11.66 -4.91 -28.56
CA HIS A 288 13.00 -4.61 -29.13
C HIS A 288 13.00 -4.22 -30.61
N ALA A 289 11.84 -3.93 -31.21
CA ALA A 289 11.78 -3.62 -32.62
C ALA A 289 12.54 -2.34 -32.97
N GLN A 290 13.38 -2.42 -33.99
CA GLN A 290 13.95 -1.24 -34.64
C GLN A 290 12.82 -0.39 -35.26
N PRO A 291 13.02 0.92 -35.45
CA PRO A 291 11.96 1.82 -35.91
C PRO A 291 11.31 1.40 -37.24
N GLU A 292 12.09 0.91 -38.19
CA GLU A 292 11.59 0.43 -39.49
C GLU A 292 10.70 -0.82 -39.38
N GLY A 293 10.79 -1.54 -38.26
CA GLY A 293 10.04 -2.74 -37.97
C GLY A 293 8.89 -2.53 -36.97
N GLN A 294 8.45 -1.30 -36.70
CA GLN A 294 7.31 -1.06 -35.82
C GLN A 294 5.98 -1.51 -36.45
N LEU A 295 4.99 -1.84 -35.61
CA LEU A 295 3.64 -2.10 -36.10
C LEU A 295 3.11 -0.88 -36.85
N ASP A 296 2.55 -1.13 -38.03
CA ASP A 296 1.95 -0.08 -38.85
C ASP A 296 0.76 -0.62 -39.64
N PHE A 297 0.01 0.27 -40.31
CA PHE A 297 -1.01 -0.11 -41.28
C PHE A 297 -0.55 0.16 -42.72
N SER A 298 -0.90 -0.73 -43.63
CA SER A 298 -0.64 -0.52 -45.06
C SER A 298 -1.34 0.74 -45.59
N SER A 299 -0.57 1.64 -46.24
CA SER A 299 -1.12 2.70 -47.10
C SER A 299 -1.78 2.07 -48.34
N PRO A 300 -2.78 2.67 -49.02
CA PRO A 300 -3.73 1.91 -49.82
C PRO A 300 -3.14 1.44 -51.17
N PRO A 301 -3.30 0.14 -51.53
CA PRO A 301 -3.60 -0.20 -52.91
C PRO A 301 -4.71 -1.27 -52.95
N SER A 302 -5.93 -0.87 -53.34
CA SER A 302 -7.10 -1.68 -53.75
C SER A 302 -7.60 -2.88 -52.90
N ALA A 303 -6.84 -3.41 -51.94
CA ALA A 303 -7.08 -4.66 -51.19
C ALA A 303 -7.43 -4.45 -49.70
N GLY A 304 -7.73 -3.20 -49.31
CA GLY A 304 -8.06 -2.81 -47.94
C GLY A 304 -6.84 -2.62 -47.02
N VAL A 305 -7.01 -1.85 -45.95
CA VAL A 305 -5.95 -1.57 -44.96
C VAL A 305 -5.66 -2.84 -44.14
N ARG A 306 -4.37 -3.17 -43.95
CA ARG A 306 -3.89 -4.34 -43.20
C ARG A 306 -2.86 -3.96 -42.15
N LEU A 307 -2.75 -4.76 -41.10
CA LEU A 307 -1.66 -4.71 -40.13
C LEU A 307 -0.35 -5.19 -40.77
N LEU A 308 0.72 -4.43 -40.57
CA LEU A 308 2.08 -4.71 -41.03
C LEU A 308 2.99 -5.03 -39.84
N ASN A 309 4.13 -5.68 -40.11
CA ASN A 309 5.18 -5.97 -39.12
C ASN A 309 4.70 -6.75 -37.88
N THR A 310 3.62 -7.54 -38.04
CA THR A 310 3.07 -8.38 -36.98
C THR A 310 3.96 -9.57 -36.68
N SER A 311 4.05 -9.94 -35.40
CA SER A 311 4.65 -11.21 -34.94
C SER A 311 3.79 -11.81 -33.83
N PHE A 312 4.09 -13.04 -33.44
CA PHE A 312 3.37 -13.73 -32.36
C PHE A 312 3.43 -12.96 -31.04
N ASN A 313 4.65 -12.64 -30.59
CA ASN A 313 4.87 -11.90 -29.34
C ASN A 313 4.21 -10.51 -29.38
N ARG A 314 4.05 -9.90 -30.56
CA ARG A 314 3.28 -8.65 -30.70
C ARG A 314 1.80 -8.87 -30.53
N PHE A 315 1.23 -9.96 -31.04
CA PHE A 315 -0.16 -10.30 -30.75
C PHE A 315 -0.36 -10.60 -29.26
N GLU A 316 0.60 -11.23 -28.58
CA GLU A 316 0.59 -11.37 -27.12
C GLU A 316 0.57 -10.01 -26.40
N ARG A 317 1.47 -9.10 -26.77
CA ARG A 317 1.49 -7.73 -26.20
C ARG A 317 0.22 -6.95 -26.52
N LEU A 318 -0.29 -7.04 -27.74
CA LEU A 318 -1.48 -6.32 -28.20
C LEU A 318 -2.70 -6.68 -27.35
N HIS A 319 -3.00 -7.97 -27.15
CA HIS A 319 -4.18 -8.32 -26.36
C HIS A 319 -4.03 -7.89 -24.90
N ARG A 320 -2.83 -7.98 -24.31
CA ARG A 320 -2.56 -7.51 -22.94
C ARG A 320 -2.73 -5.99 -22.82
N MET A 321 -2.16 -5.20 -23.73
CA MET A 321 -2.29 -3.73 -23.73
C MET A 321 -3.74 -3.29 -23.95
N ILE A 322 -4.46 -3.88 -24.90
CA ILE A 322 -5.88 -3.56 -25.15
C ILE A 322 -6.74 -3.86 -23.92
N ARG A 323 -6.52 -5.01 -23.27
CA ARG A 323 -7.24 -5.37 -22.04
C ARG A 323 -6.94 -4.42 -20.90
N LEU A 324 -5.65 -4.14 -20.68
CA LEU A 324 -5.21 -3.24 -19.62
C LEU A 324 -5.82 -1.85 -19.79
N GLN A 325 -5.78 -1.29 -21.00
CA GLN A 325 -6.42 -0.03 -21.35
C GLN A 325 -7.93 -0.05 -21.06
N ARG A 326 -8.61 -1.13 -21.43
CA ARG A 326 -10.06 -1.25 -21.21
C ARG A 326 -10.43 -1.39 -19.74
N TRP A 327 -9.61 -2.06 -18.93
CA TRP A 327 -9.91 -2.21 -17.50
C TRP A 327 -9.59 -0.96 -16.68
N LEU A 328 -8.53 -0.24 -17.06
CA LEU A 328 -8.09 0.95 -16.32
C LEU A 328 -8.66 2.26 -16.86
N GLN A 329 -9.12 2.28 -18.12
CA GLN A 329 -9.60 3.48 -18.82
C GLN A 329 -8.55 4.61 -18.92
N VAL A 330 -7.25 4.24 -18.92
CA VAL A 330 -6.12 5.15 -19.09
C VAL A 330 -5.71 5.18 -20.58
N PRO A 331 -5.28 6.32 -21.16
CA PRO A 331 -4.77 6.38 -22.53
C PRO A 331 -3.60 5.41 -22.80
N PHE A 332 -3.49 4.92 -24.05
CA PHE A 332 -2.46 3.94 -24.44
C PHE A 332 -1.03 4.48 -24.27
N ASP A 333 -0.80 5.75 -24.62
CA ASP A 333 0.50 6.41 -24.53
C ASP A 333 0.96 6.60 -23.07
N GLU A 334 0.04 6.91 -22.18
CA GLU A 334 0.32 7.04 -20.75
C GLU A 334 0.61 5.67 -20.10
N LEU A 335 -0.15 4.63 -20.47
CA LEU A 335 0.12 3.25 -20.04
C LEU A 335 1.46 2.74 -20.58
N ASP A 336 1.76 3.01 -21.85
CA ASP A 336 3.03 2.65 -22.48
C ASP A 336 4.21 3.30 -21.73
N THR A 337 4.07 4.59 -21.39
CA THR A 337 5.06 5.34 -20.62
C THR A 337 5.29 4.73 -19.23
N LEU A 338 4.22 4.38 -18.50
CA LEU A 338 4.37 3.75 -17.18
C LEU A 338 5.02 2.37 -17.27
N LEU A 339 4.53 1.51 -18.17
CA LEU A 339 5.08 0.16 -18.35
C LEU A 339 6.57 0.23 -18.73
N TRP A 340 6.92 1.16 -19.62
CA TRP A 340 8.31 1.42 -19.99
C TRP A 340 9.14 1.84 -18.78
N SER A 341 8.67 2.80 -17.98
CA SER A 341 9.37 3.25 -16.77
C SER A 341 9.62 2.12 -15.78
N VAL A 342 8.65 1.22 -15.59
CA VAL A 342 8.82 0.03 -14.73
C VAL A 342 9.88 -0.90 -15.32
N MET A 343 9.76 -1.27 -16.60
CA MET A 343 10.68 -2.21 -17.26
C MET A 343 12.13 -1.75 -17.23
N GLN A 344 12.37 -0.43 -17.30
CA GLN A 344 13.72 0.14 -17.23
C GLN A 344 14.30 0.20 -15.81
N ARG A 345 13.46 0.03 -14.77
CA ARG A 345 13.88 0.00 -13.36
C ARG A 345 13.98 -1.41 -12.80
N GLU A 346 13.23 -2.35 -13.34
CA GLU A 346 13.47 -3.76 -13.13
C GLU A 346 14.82 -4.13 -13.74
N GLN A 347 15.60 -5.01 -13.09
CA GLN A 347 16.86 -5.46 -13.67
C GLN A 347 16.61 -6.11 -15.04
N PRO A 348 17.53 -5.98 -16.02
CA PRO A 348 17.37 -6.57 -17.34
C PRO A 348 17.51 -8.11 -17.28
N GLY A 349 16.54 -8.81 -16.71
CA GLY A 349 16.38 -10.25 -16.85
C GLY A 349 15.82 -10.56 -18.24
N ASP A 350 16.55 -11.35 -19.03
CA ASP A 350 16.24 -11.96 -20.35
C ASP A 350 15.39 -11.17 -21.37
N GLY A 351 15.26 -9.85 -21.23
CA GLY A 351 14.83 -8.93 -22.29
C GLY A 351 13.41 -9.13 -22.83
N GLU A 352 12.51 -9.84 -22.16
CA GLU A 352 11.21 -10.16 -22.76
C GLU A 352 10.18 -9.01 -22.72
N PHE A 353 10.48 -7.81 -22.18
CA PHE A 353 9.54 -6.66 -22.07
C PHE A 353 8.11 -7.10 -21.71
N ALA A 354 7.98 -7.95 -20.69
CA ALA A 354 6.72 -8.53 -20.23
C ALA A 354 6.04 -7.64 -19.18
N ILE A 355 4.73 -7.78 -19.01
CA ILE A 355 4.07 -7.23 -17.82
C ILE A 355 4.40 -8.17 -16.66
N THR A 356 5.04 -7.63 -15.64
CA THR A 356 5.50 -8.36 -14.46
C THR A 356 4.62 -8.06 -13.25
N PRO A 357 4.70 -8.85 -12.17
CA PRO A 357 4.21 -8.46 -10.85
C PRO A 357 4.57 -7.02 -10.45
N ASN A 358 5.78 -6.52 -10.72
CA ASN A 358 6.10 -5.12 -10.40
C ASN A 358 5.34 -4.11 -11.26
N SER A 359 5.03 -4.43 -12.51
CA SER A 359 4.14 -3.60 -13.35
C SER A 359 2.77 -3.44 -12.69
N LEU A 360 2.23 -4.52 -12.14
CA LEU A 360 0.96 -4.52 -11.41
C LEU A 360 1.05 -3.82 -10.04
N ARG A 361 2.16 -4.01 -9.30
CA ARG A 361 2.42 -3.28 -8.04
C ARG A 361 2.51 -1.76 -8.27
N ALA A 362 3.21 -1.34 -9.32
CA ALA A 362 3.33 0.06 -9.70
C ALA A 362 1.97 0.65 -10.07
N LEU A 363 1.16 -0.06 -10.85
CA LEU A 363 -0.22 0.33 -11.15
C LEU A 363 -1.07 0.46 -9.87
N GLY A 364 -0.93 -0.48 -8.92
CA GLY A 364 -1.66 -0.42 -7.66
C GLY A 364 -1.28 0.76 -6.79
N VAL A 365 0.01 1.00 -6.58
CA VAL A 365 0.49 2.16 -5.81
C VAL A 365 0.11 3.46 -6.50
N TRP A 366 0.19 3.54 -7.83
CA TRP A 366 -0.30 4.70 -8.57
C TRP A 366 -1.79 4.95 -8.34
N ARG A 367 -2.67 3.96 -8.53
CA ARG A 367 -4.12 4.10 -8.31
C ARG A 367 -4.44 4.56 -6.90
N TYR A 368 -3.71 4.04 -5.92
CA TYR A 368 -3.82 4.47 -4.53
C TYR A 368 -3.47 5.96 -4.36
N LEU A 369 -2.30 6.38 -4.85
CA LEU A 369 -1.84 7.76 -4.74
C LEU A 369 -2.67 8.74 -5.58
N ASP A 370 -3.19 8.32 -6.73
CA ASP A 370 -4.10 9.13 -7.55
C ASP A 370 -5.42 9.38 -6.82
N ARG A 371 -6.01 8.33 -6.23
CA ARG A 371 -7.26 8.45 -5.46
C ARG A 371 -7.12 9.37 -4.24
N HIS A 372 -5.97 9.36 -3.56
CA HIS A 372 -5.79 10.14 -2.32
C HIS A 372 -5.12 11.50 -2.51
N HIS A 373 -4.31 11.67 -3.56
CA HIS A 373 -3.48 12.87 -3.78
C HIS A 373 -3.54 13.43 -5.20
N GLY A 374 -4.29 12.83 -6.13
CA GLY A 374 -4.45 13.32 -7.51
C GLY A 374 -3.15 13.27 -8.33
N LEU A 375 -2.36 12.21 -8.18
CA LEU A 375 -1.10 12.01 -8.90
C LEU A 375 -1.34 11.46 -10.33
N PRO A 376 -1.13 12.25 -11.39
CA PRO A 376 -1.26 11.75 -12.76
C PRO A 376 -0.22 10.67 -13.07
N ILE A 377 -0.60 9.72 -13.91
CA ILE A 377 0.21 8.52 -14.20
C ILE A 377 1.56 8.85 -14.83
N GLU A 378 1.66 9.88 -15.68
CA GLU A 378 2.94 10.31 -16.26
C GLU A 378 3.90 10.87 -15.21
N ALA A 379 3.37 11.63 -14.24
CA ALA A 379 4.18 12.13 -13.13
C ALA A 379 4.65 10.97 -12.24
N PHE A 380 3.81 9.95 -12.03
CA PHE A 380 4.21 8.73 -11.35
C PHE A 380 5.27 7.93 -12.14
N ALA A 381 5.14 7.83 -13.46
CA ALA A 381 6.14 7.21 -14.32
C ALA A 381 7.49 7.93 -14.27
N ALA A 382 7.48 9.27 -14.20
CA ALA A 382 8.67 10.10 -13.99
C ALA A 382 9.25 9.96 -12.57
N ILE A 383 8.41 9.72 -11.55
CA ILE A 383 8.88 9.35 -10.21
C ILE A 383 9.59 8.00 -10.23
N LEU A 384 9.17 7.04 -11.05
CA LEU A 384 9.85 5.74 -11.14
C LEU A 384 11.14 5.79 -11.95
N HIS A 385 11.18 6.48 -13.08
CA HIS A 385 12.33 6.50 -13.97
C HIS A 385 12.71 7.93 -14.41
N GLU A 386 12.73 8.20 -15.72
CA GLU A 386 13.09 9.47 -16.32
C GLU A 386 11.84 10.21 -16.75
N LEU A 387 11.95 11.54 -16.79
CA LEU A 387 10.89 12.41 -17.29
C LEU A 387 10.57 12.08 -18.76
N PRO A 388 9.29 11.83 -19.10
CA PRO A 388 8.85 11.70 -20.48
C PRO A 388 9.21 12.96 -21.28
N THR A 389 10.04 12.79 -22.31
CA THR A 389 10.48 13.88 -23.20
C THR A 389 9.71 13.90 -24.52
N ASP A 390 8.80 12.95 -24.69
CA ASP A 390 7.97 12.75 -25.86
C ASP A 390 6.51 12.53 -25.44
N ALA A 391 5.60 13.04 -26.25
CA ALA A 391 4.16 12.86 -26.08
C ALA A 391 3.44 12.91 -27.44
N PRO A 392 2.24 12.35 -27.58
CA PRO A 392 1.38 12.53 -28.74
C PRO A 392 1.27 13.98 -29.22
N SER A 393 1.15 14.17 -30.54
CA SER A 393 1.23 15.47 -31.19
C SER A 393 0.25 16.57 -30.72
N HIS A 394 -0.83 16.17 -30.05
CA HIS A 394 -1.90 17.03 -29.57
C HIS A 394 -1.70 17.47 -28.11
N ARG A 395 -0.66 16.99 -27.41
CA ARG A 395 -0.31 17.39 -26.04
C ARG A 395 1.19 17.67 -25.91
N LEU A 396 1.56 18.44 -24.88
CA LEU A 396 2.96 18.67 -24.54
C LEU A 396 3.52 17.49 -23.73
N SER A 397 4.82 17.23 -23.87
CA SER A 397 5.50 16.24 -23.03
C SER A 397 5.58 16.72 -21.57
N LEU A 398 5.67 15.80 -20.61
CA LEU A 398 5.82 16.18 -19.20
C LEU A 398 7.08 17.01 -18.99
N TYR A 399 8.16 16.70 -19.71
CA TYR A 399 9.35 17.55 -19.72
C TYR A 399 9.04 18.99 -20.14
N ASP A 400 8.31 19.19 -21.24
CA ASP A 400 7.98 20.54 -21.72
C ASP A 400 7.05 21.28 -20.75
N LEU A 401 6.09 20.58 -20.15
CA LEU A 401 5.18 21.13 -19.15
C LEU A 401 5.91 21.63 -17.90
N VAL A 402 6.98 20.95 -17.49
CA VAL A 402 7.75 21.30 -16.30
C VAL A 402 8.81 22.36 -16.63
N PHE A 403 9.57 22.16 -17.71
CA PHE A 403 10.81 22.88 -17.93
C PHE A 403 10.75 23.92 -19.06
N ASN A 404 9.73 23.91 -19.92
CA ASN A 404 9.60 24.93 -20.98
C ASN A 404 8.59 26.03 -20.62
N VAL A 405 8.37 26.26 -19.32
CA VAL A 405 7.47 27.31 -18.80
C VAL A 405 8.11 28.71 -18.90
N SER A 406 9.44 28.78 -19.02
CA SER A 406 10.22 30.03 -19.03
C SER A 406 11.27 30.05 -20.13
N GLU A 407 11.38 31.17 -20.85
CA GLU A 407 12.35 31.38 -21.94
C GLU A 407 13.78 31.68 -21.45
N LEU A 408 14.06 31.49 -20.15
CA LEU A 408 15.37 31.77 -19.53
C LEU A 408 16.53 30.92 -20.10
N VAL A 409 16.22 29.75 -20.67
CA VAL A 409 17.19 28.89 -21.34
C VAL A 409 16.77 28.68 -22.79
N THR A 410 17.56 29.22 -23.72
CA THR A 410 17.27 29.20 -25.16
C THR A 410 18.00 28.09 -25.92
N ALA A 411 18.96 27.41 -25.28
CA ALA A 411 19.72 26.33 -25.88
C ALA A 411 19.15 24.95 -25.50
N PRO A 412 19.18 23.95 -26.40
CA PRO A 412 18.71 22.59 -26.11
C PRO A 412 19.63 21.91 -25.08
N LEU A 413 19.22 21.94 -23.80
CA LEU A 413 19.98 21.40 -22.67
C LEU A 413 20.23 19.89 -22.76
N LEU A 414 19.32 19.14 -23.40
CA LEU A 414 19.39 17.69 -23.45
C LEU A 414 20.29 17.15 -24.58
N ASP A 415 20.86 18.05 -25.39
CA ASP A 415 21.72 17.70 -26.53
C ASP A 415 23.22 17.68 -26.18
N SER A 416 23.61 18.19 -25.01
CA SER A 416 25.02 18.23 -24.64
C SER A 416 25.55 16.82 -24.38
N ARG A 417 26.47 16.33 -25.24
CA ARG A 417 27.28 15.12 -24.98
C ARG A 417 28.10 15.22 -23.68
N THR A 418 28.17 16.42 -23.11
CA THR A 418 28.73 16.67 -21.79
C THR A 418 27.68 16.43 -20.72
N PRO A 419 27.95 15.56 -19.73
CA PRO A 419 27.07 15.36 -18.58
C PRO A 419 26.88 16.68 -17.82
N LEU A 420 25.66 16.95 -17.37
CA LEU A 420 25.35 18.15 -16.60
C LEU A 420 25.86 17.98 -15.16
N THR A 421 26.84 18.80 -14.78
CA THR A 421 27.31 18.92 -13.39
C THR A 421 26.77 20.20 -12.79
N LEU A 422 25.78 20.08 -11.90
CA LEU A 422 25.19 21.21 -11.19
C LEU A 422 26.00 21.56 -9.95
N THR A 423 26.33 22.84 -9.81
CA THR A 423 27.06 23.41 -8.67
C THR A 423 26.24 24.52 -8.02
N VAL A 424 26.22 24.52 -6.68
CA VAL A 424 25.39 25.43 -5.89
C VAL A 424 25.89 26.88 -5.98
N ASP A 425 27.22 27.06 -5.95
CA ASP A 425 27.84 28.39 -5.82
C ASP A 425 28.38 28.97 -7.14
N ASP A 426 28.14 28.31 -8.27
CA ASP A 426 28.68 28.76 -9.55
C ASP A 426 27.84 29.92 -10.13
N PRO A 427 28.40 31.12 -10.31
CA PRO A 427 27.67 32.25 -10.86
C PRO A 427 27.28 32.04 -12.33
N GLU A 428 28.00 31.21 -13.10
CA GLU A 428 27.68 30.95 -14.51
C GLU A 428 26.39 30.13 -14.66
N GLN A 429 26.03 29.35 -13.65
CA GLN A 429 24.82 28.51 -13.63
C GLN A 429 23.60 29.22 -13.01
N ALA A 430 23.68 30.52 -12.70
CA ALA A 430 22.58 31.24 -12.05
C ALA A 430 21.26 31.23 -12.85
N SER A 431 21.33 31.46 -14.17
CA SER A 431 20.14 31.40 -15.04
C SER A 431 19.55 29.99 -15.13
N LEU A 432 20.42 28.96 -15.12
CA LEU A 432 20.00 27.56 -15.10
C LEU A 432 19.29 27.21 -13.78
N ARG A 433 19.82 27.68 -12.63
CA ARG A 433 19.16 27.49 -11.33
C ARG A 433 17.80 28.19 -11.26
N GLN A 434 17.69 29.42 -11.77
CA GLN A 434 16.40 30.12 -11.84
C GLN A 434 15.39 29.40 -12.73
N TRP A 435 15.84 28.84 -13.85
CA TRP A 435 15.03 28.01 -14.73
C TRP A 435 14.55 26.73 -14.03
N LEU A 436 15.43 26.04 -13.31
CA LEU A 436 15.06 24.87 -12.48
C LEU A 436 14.03 25.25 -11.41
N CYS A 437 14.22 26.36 -10.71
CA CYS A 437 13.29 26.89 -9.71
C CYS A 437 11.90 27.13 -10.28
N ALA A 438 11.82 27.74 -11.47
CA ALA A 438 10.55 28.03 -12.14
C ALA A 438 9.79 26.75 -12.48
N GLY A 439 10.47 25.73 -13.01
CA GLY A 439 9.84 24.48 -13.41
C GLY A 439 9.48 23.54 -12.26
N LEU A 440 10.32 23.50 -11.22
CA LEU A 440 10.08 22.66 -10.04
C LEU A 440 9.18 23.33 -9.00
N HIS A 441 8.84 24.60 -9.18
CA HIS A 441 8.12 25.45 -8.23
C HIS A 441 8.81 25.54 -6.85
N VAL A 442 10.13 25.76 -6.87
CA VAL A 442 10.98 25.84 -5.67
C VAL A 442 11.80 27.13 -5.67
N GLN A 443 12.36 27.49 -4.52
CA GLN A 443 13.26 28.65 -4.40
C GLN A 443 14.73 28.23 -4.51
N ASP A 444 15.59 29.14 -4.98
CA ASP A 444 17.05 28.95 -4.93
C ASP A 444 17.55 29.26 -3.52
N ALA A 445 17.38 28.28 -2.63
CA ALA A 445 17.73 28.37 -1.21
C ALA A 445 18.44 27.09 -0.73
N PRO A 446 19.24 27.16 0.35
CA PRO A 446 19.95 26.02 0.92
C PRO A 446 19.04 24.83 1.24
N ASP A 447 17.83 25.10 1.73
CA ASP A 447 16.85 24.09 2.15
C ASP A 447 15.89 23.66 1.01
N ALA A 448 16.10 24.16 -0.21
CA ALA A 448 15.25 23.90 -1.38
C ALA A 448 16.08 23.40 -2.59
N LEU A 449 16.24 24.19 -3.66
CA LEU A 449 16.94 23.73 -4.87
C LEU A 449 18.37 23.26 -4.59
N GLN A 450 19.11 23.99 -3.74
CA GLN A 450 20.51 23.66 -3.43
C GLN A 450 20.60 22.30 -2.74
N TRP A 451 19.67 22.00 -1.82
CA TRP A 451 19.53 20.69 -1.21
C TRP A 451 19.33 19.59 -2.26
N LEU A 452 18.41 19.79 -3.21
CA LEU A 452 18.15 18.82 -4.27
C LEU A 452 19.41 18.53 -5.10
N ILE A 453 20.18 19.57 -5.43
CA ILE A 453 21.45 19.46 -6.16
C ILE A 453 22.48 18.67 -5.33
N THR A 454 22.62 18.96 -4.04
CA THR A 454 23.53 18.22 -3.15
C THR A 454 23.17 16.75 -3.06
N GLN A 455 21.89 16.42 -2.90
CA GLN A 455 21.43 15.03 -2.84
C GLN A 455 21.62 14.31 -4.19
N ALA A 456 21.35 14.98 -5.31
CA ALA A 456 21.59 14.45 -6.64
C ALA A 456 23.08 14.13 -6.86
N ASN A 457 23.98 15.07 -6.53
CA ASN A 457 25.42 14.88 -6.64
C ASN A 457 25.97 13.77 -5.72
N HIS A 458 25.28 13.50 -4.59
CA HIS A 458 25.69 12.47 -3.65
C HIS A 458 25.30 11.05 -4.08
N TYR A 459 24.04 10.84 -4.52
CA TYR A 459 23.53 9.49 -4.82
C TYR A 459 23.56 9.11 -6.29
N LEU A 460 23.62 10.07 -7.22
CA LEU A 460 23.76 9.75 -8.64
C LEU A 460 25.21 9.34 -8.95
N PRO A 461 25.39 8.35 -9.84
CA PRO A 461 26.72 7.89 -10.20
C PRO A 461 27.46 8.95 -11.03
N GLY A 462 28.71 9.25 -10.68
CA GLY A 462 29.70 9.90 -11.54
C GLY A 462 29.19 11.08 -12.38
N ALA A 463 29.30 10.97 -13.70
CA ALA A 463 28.91 12.00 -14.66
C ALA A 463 27.58 11.58 -15.36
N PRO A 464 26.42 11.72 -14.66
CA PRO A 464 25.14 11.24 -15.15
C PRO A 464 24.67 12.02 -16.38
N ALA A 465 23.83 11.39 -17.20
CA ALA A 465 23.18 12.09 -18.30
C ALA A 465 22.30 13.23 -17.77
N THR A 466 22.21 14.33 -18.54
CA THR A 466 21.45 15.52 -18.16
C THR A 466 20.00 15.18 -17.79
N LEU A 467 19.34 14.31 -18.57
CA LEU A 467 17.96 13.90 -18.28
C LEU A 467 17.84 13.16 -16.94
N THR A 468 18.82 12.34 -16.57
CA THR A 468 18.84 11.61 -15.29
C THR A 468 18.94 12.59 -14.12
N VAL A 469 19.77 13.63 -14.24
CA VAL A 469 19.88 14.70 -13.22
C VAL A 469 18.56 15.45 -13.09
N LEU A 470 18.00 15.94 -14.19
CA LEU A 470 16.73 16.68 -14.19
C LEU A 470 15.58 15.83 -13.64
N SER A 471 15.52 14.56 -14.01
CA SER A 471 14.50 13.61 -13.51
C SER A 471 14.64 13.36 -12.01
N SER A 472 15.87 13.33 -11.49
CA SER A 472 16.13 13.21 -10.06
C SER A 472 15.66 14.44 -9.27
N LEU A 473 15.95 15.65 -9.78
CA LEU A 473 15.47 16.89 -9.15
C LEU A 473 13.93 16.97 -9.18
N TYR A 474 13.33 16.65 -10.33
CA TYR A 474 11.88 16.58 -10.48
C TYR A 474 11.26 15.56 -9.54
N ARG A 475 11.80 14.35 -9.44
CA ARG A 475 11.29 13.29 -8.56
C ARG A 475 11.26 13.74 -7.11
N GLN A 476 12.37 14.27 -6.60
CA GLN A 476 12.44 14.74 -5.22
C GLN A 476 11.44 15.87 -4.94
N ALA A 477 11.36 16.87 -5.83
CA ALA A 477 10.41 17.97 -5.71
C ALA A 477 8.95 17.49 -5.81
N ARG A 478 8.65 16.57 -6.74
CA ARG A 478 7.31 16.04 -6.96
C ARG A 478 6.85 15.14 -5.81
N ILE A 479 7.73 14.33 -5.21
CA ILE A 479 7.41 13.55 -4.01
C ILE A 479 7.14 14.47 -2.81
N ALA A 480 7.94 15.55 -2.64
CA ALA A 480 7.67 16.53 -1.60
C ALA A 480 6.29 17.20 -1.80
N ALA A 481 5.99 17.64 -3.03
CA ALA A 481 4.70 18.22 -3.38
C ALA A 481 3.53 17.24 -3.22
N LEU A 482 3.72 15.96 -3.57
CA LEU A 482 2.71 14.90 -3.43
C LEU A 482 2.18 14.81 -1.99
N PHE A 483 3.06 14.94 -1.00
CA PHE A 483 2.70 14.85 0.41
C PHE A 483 2.52 16.22 1.09
N ASN A 484 2.47 17.31 0.34
CA ASN A 484 2.43 18.69 0.86
C ASN A 484 3.54 18.99 1.88
N LEU A 485 4.76 18.53 1.59
CA LEU A 485 5.95 18.76 2.42
C LEU A 485 6.91 19.75 1.75
N SER A 486 7.72 20.42 2.56
CA SER A 486 8.93 21.08 2.05
C SER A 486 9.93 20.02 1.56
N ILE A 487 10.87 20.41 0.69
CA ILE A 487 11.93 19.49 0.21
C ILE A 487 12.70 18.87 1.38
N ARG A 488 13.08 19.70 2.35
CA ARG A 488 13.83 19.27 3.52
C ARG A 488 13.02 18.36 4.43
N ASP A 489 11.73 18.64 4.61
CA ASP A 489 10.84 17.77 5.40
C ASP A 489 10.58 16.43 4.71
N SER A 490 10.44 16.41 3.37
CA SER A 490 10.32 15.18 2.59
C SER A 490 11.56 14.28 2.76
N HIS A 491 12.76 14.87 2.64
CA HIS A 491 14.01 14.16 2.90
C HIS A 491 14.09 13.68 4.36
N PHE A 492 13.73 14.54 5.32
CA PHE A 492 13.72 14.18 6.74
C PHE A 492 12.79 13.00 7.02
N VAL A 493 11.58 13.01 6.47
CA VAL A 493 10.62 11.91 6.62
C VAL A 493 11.20 10.61 6.08
N ALA A 494 11.80 10.60 4.89
CA ALA A 494 12.44 9.41 4.34
C ALA A 494 13.61 8.94 5.22
N HIS A 495 14.47 9.86 5.67
CA HIS A 495 15.58 9.56 6.57
C HIS A 495 15.11 9.01 7.93
N LEU A 496 14.00 9.52 8.45
CA LEU A 496 13.43 9.07 9.71
C LEU A 496 12.90 7.63 9.62
N LEU A 497 12.34 7.24 8.46
CA LEU A 497 11.75 5.92 8.25
C LEU A 497 12.81 4.81 8.10
N ALA A 498 13.91 5.05 7.39
CA ALA A 498 14.96 4.04 7.21
C ALA A 498 16.35 4.59 6.84
N GLY A 499 16.64 5.85 7.18
CA GLY A 499 17.95 6.47 6.96
C GLY A 499 18.30 6.61 5.47
N GLU A 500 19.58 6.36 5.18
CA GLU A 500 20.15 6.53 3.83
C GLU A 500 19.49 5.64 2.77
N ALA A 501 19.00 4.46 3.17
CA ALA A 501 18.36 3.53 2.27
C ALA A 501 17.12 4.13 1.57
N TYR A 502 16.36 4.99 2.26
CA TYR A 502 15.14 5.61 1.71
C TYR A 502 15.41 6.96 1.07
N THR A 503 16.31 7.77 1.62
CA THR A 503 16.71 9.03 0.99
C THR A 503 17.31 8.78 -0.39
N ARG A 504 18.08 7.69 -0.55
CA ARG A 504 18.58 7.25 -1.86
C ARG A 504 17.47 6.93 -2.86
N GLN A 505 16.36 6.30 -2.44
CA GLN A 505 15.24 5.97 -3.33
C GLN A 505 14.55 7.23 -3.91
N LEU A 506 14.57 8.34 -3.18
CA LEU A 506 14.03 9.62 -3.68
C LEU A 506 14.86 10.19 -4.85
N VAL A 507 16.15 9.84 -4.93
CA VAL A 507 17.11 10.39 -5.90
C VAL A 507 17.43 9.42 -7.04
N ALA A 508 17.55 8.13 -6.72
CA ALA A 508 17.89 7.06 -7.65
C ALA A 508 17.06 5.81 -7.31
N PRO A 509 15.78 5.75 -7.74
CA PRO A 509 14.88 4.68 -7.39
C PRO A 509 15.26 3.38 -8.06
N THR A 510 15.00 2.30 -7.34
CA THR A 510 15.12 0.92 -7.81
C THR A 510 13.79 0.21 -7.64
N LEU A 511 13.53 -0.80 -8.46
CA LEU A 511 12.51 -1.81 -8.16
C LEU A 511 13.21 -3.11 -7.79
N ARG A 512 12.66 -3.83 -6.81
CA ARG A 512 13.18 -5.14 -6.42
C ARG A 512 12.89 -6.19 -7.50
N ASP A 513 13.51 -7.36 -7.41
CA ASP A 513 13.24 -8.46 -8.33
C ASP A 513 11.76 -8.86 -8.32
N SER A 514 11.20 -9.07 -9.51
CA SER A 514 9.79 -9.38 -9.67
C SER A 514 9.39 -10.63 -8.88
N GLY A 515 8.34 -10.52 -8.08
CA GLY A 515 7.85 -11.60 -7.20
C GLY A 515 8.55 -11.68 -5.84
N SER A 516 9.64 -10.95 -5.61
CA SER A 516 10.28 -10.85 -4.29
C SER A 516 9.52 -9.90 -3.35
N ASN A 517 9.60 -10.10 -2.03
CA ASN A 517 9.13 -9.13 -1.04
C ASN A 517 10.27 -8.27 -0.46
N ALA A 518 11.53 -8.46 -0.84
CA ALA A 518 12.65 -7.67 -0.32
C ALA A 518 13.76 -7.49 -1.38
N PRO A 519 14.62 -6.46 -1.28
CA PRO A 519 14.61 -5.37 -0.29
C PRO A 519 13.48 -4.34 -0.52
N PRO A 520 13.25 -3.41 0.43
CA PRO A 520 12.36 -2.26 0.20
C PRO A 520 12.75 -1.44 -1.03
N ASP A 521 11.77 -1.12 -1.85
CA ASP A 521 11.91 -0.31 -3.07
C ASP A 521 11.10 0.99 -2.97
N LEU A 522 11.22 1.85 -3.98
CA LEU A 522 10.55 3.16 -4.00
C LEU A 522 9.03 3.04 -3.75
N LEU A 523 8.39 1.96 -4.21
CA LEU A 523 6.96 1.74 -4.01
C LEU A 523 6.61 1.62 -2.52
N ASP A 524 7.41 0.93 -1.71
CA ASP A 524 7.18 0.88 -0.25
C ASP A 524 7.48 2.21 0.40
N VAL A 525 8.54 2.90 -0.04
CA VAL A 525 8.92 4.20 0.51
C VAL A 525 7.74 5.17 0.37
N LEU A 526 7.11 5.24 -0.80
CA LEU A 526 5.92 6.08 -1.01
C LEU A 526 4.77 5.70 -0.08
N MET A 527 4.47 4.40 0.08
CA MET A 527 3.41 3.94 0.98
C MET A 527 3.70 4.26 2.46
N GLN A 528 4.97 4.19 2.89
CA GLN A 528 5.38 4.49 4.27
C GLN A 528 5.44 5.99 4.56
N MET A 529 5.92 6.79 3.60
CA MET A 529 5.85 8.25 3.67
C MET A 529 4.40 8.74 3.74
N ASP A 530 3.52 8.17 2.93
CA ASP A 530 2.09 8.45 2.97
C ASP A 530 1.48 8.09 4.34
N TRP A 531 1.85 6.94 4.91
CA TRP A 531 1.42 6.57 6.27
C TRP A 531 1.83 7.62 7.32
N LEU A 532 3.10 8.02 7.32
CA LEU A 532 3.63 8.96 8.31
C LEU A 532 2.97 10.34 8.16
N THR A 533 2.82 10.84 6.94
CA THR A 533 2.19 12.14 6.69
C THR A 533 0.71 12.14 7.03
N ARG A 534 -0.02 11.04 6.75
CA ARG A 534 -1.39 10.86 7.25
C ARG A 534 -1.42 10.86 8.77
N TRP A 535 -0.53 10.14 9.45
CA TRP A 535 -0.47 10.15 10.91
C TRP A 535 -0.26 11.57 11.47
N LEU A 536 0.69 12.33 10.91
CA LEU A 536 0.93 13.72 11.29
C LEU A 536 -0.31 14.60 11.06
N LYS A 537 -0.97 14.47 9.91
CA LYS A 537 -2.21 15.21 9.60
C LYS A 537 -3.35 14.88 10.58
N HIS A 538 -3.60 13.60 10.88
CA HIS A 538 -4.64 13.20 11.83
C HIS A 538 -4.33 13.63 13.28
N SER A 539 -3.05 13.69 13.62
CA SER A 539 -2.59 14.13 14.94
C SER A 539 -2.44 15.64 15.08
N GLN A 540 -2.69 16.41 13.99
CA GLN A 540 -2.51 17.85 13.90
C GLN A 540 -1.07 18.30 14.26
N GLN A 541 -0.08 17.53 13.83
CA GLN A 541 1.34 17.80 14.06
C GLN A 541 2.04 18.12 12.74
N SER A 542 3.03 19.02 12.79
CA SER A 542 3.93 19.26 11.67
C SER A 542 5.18 18.39 11.76
N VAL A 543 5.90 18.24 10.64
CA VAL A 543 7.22 17.58 10.63
C VAL A 543 8.22 18.33 11.53
N ALA A 544 8.12 19.66 11.61
CA ALA A 544 8.94 20.48 12.48
C ALA A 544 8.70 20.17 13.97
N ASP A 545 7.44 19.93 14.36
CA ASP A 545 7.11 19.52 15.75
C ASP A 545 7.72 18.16 16.07
N LEU A 546 7.63 17.21 15.13
CA LEU A 546 8.25 15.89 15.29
C LEU A 546 9.78 15.97 15.43
N ARG A 547 10.45 16.77 14.57
CA ARG A 547 11.89 17.03 14.63
C ARG A 547 12.31 17.64 15.97
N ARG A 548 11.52 18.60 16.47
CA ARG A 548 11.76 19.22 17.78
C ARG A 548 11.66 18.19 18.89
N ARG A 549 10.57 17.40 18.94
CA ARG A 549 10.35 16.39 19.99
C ARG A 549 11.37 15.26 19.99
N LEU A 550 11.90 14.90 18.82
CA LEU A 550 12.97 13.91 18.69
C LEU A 550 14.37 14.48 18.92
N LEU A 551 14.48 15.79 19.20
CA LEU A 551 15.75 16.50 19.47
C LEU A 551 16.73 16.40 18.29
N MET A 552 16.23 16.49 17.06
CA MET A 552 17.04 16.32 15.84
C MET A 552 17.58 17.64 15.27
N ASP A 553 17.01 18.79 15.67
CA ASP A 553 17.55 20.12 15.34
C ASP A 553 17.83 20.92 16.61
N ASP A 554 19.10 21.16 16.91
CA ASP A 554 19.53 21.94 18.08
C ASP A 554 19.04 23.40 18.01
N HIS A 555 18.98 23.96 16.81
CA HIS A 555 18.61 25.37 16.59
C HIS A 555 17.10 25.63 16.71
N ALA A 556 16.26 24.58 16.64
CA ALA A 556 14.81 24.68 16.73
C ALA A 556 14.25 24.35 18.12
N GLN A 557 15.13 24.08 19.10
CA GLN A 557 14.72 23.72 20.47
C GLN A 557 14.27 24.94 21.28
N THR A 558 13.36 24.69 22.23
CA THR A 558 12.96 25.71 23.19
C THR A 558 14.12 26.03 24.15
N PRO A 559 14.21 27.26 24.69
CA PRO A 559 15.28 27.62 25.63
C PRO A 559 15.39 26.67 26.83
N LYS A 560 14.26 26.17 27.34
CA LYS A 560 14.22 25.21 28.45
C LYS A 560 14.88 23.88 28.08
N VAL A 561 14.53 23.32 26.91
CA VAL A 561 15.14 22.07 26.42
C VAL A 561 16.63 22.25 26.18
N ARG A 562 17.04 23.38 25.61
CA ARG A 562 18.46 23.68 25.36
C ARG A 562 19.27 23.72 26.66
N ILE A 563 18.78 24.40 27.70
CA ILE A 563 19.45 24.45 29.01
C ILE A 563 19.59 23.05 29.62
N ARG A 564 18.55 22.21 29.51
CA ARG A 564 18.62 20.81 30.01
C ARG A 564 19.63 19.99 29.22
N LEU A 565 19.66 20.13 27.90
CA LEU A 565 20.64 19.44 27.04
C LEU A 565 22.07 19.88 27.33
N GLU A 566 22.32 21.19 27.49
CA GLU A 566 23.62 21.74 27.88
C GLU A 566 24.08 21.16 29.24
N HIS A 567 23.18 21.07 30.22
CA HIS A 567 23.48 20.46 31.51
C HIS A 567 23.82 18.97 31.36
N LEU A 568 23.05 18.20 30.58
CA LEU A 568 23.37 16.80 30.31
C LEU A 568 24.70 16.63 29.57
N HIS A 569 25.00 17.50 28.60
CA HIS A 569 26.29 17.50 27.91
C HIS A 569 27.45 17.74 28.87
N SER A 570 27.32 18.71 29.78
CA SER A 570 28.34 19.00 30.80
C SER A 570 28.61 17.79 31.72
N LEU A 571 27.58 16.99 32.01
CA LEU A 571 27.73 15.74 32.77
C LEU A 571 28.42 14.66 31.96
N VAL A 572 28.11 14.54 30.67
CA VAL A 572 28.78 13.61 29.75
C VAL A 572 30.28 13.94 29.63
N GLU A 573 30.63 15.22 29.47
CA GLU A 573 32.02 15.68 29.45
C GLU A 573 32.75 15.42 30.77
N LEU A 574 32.09 15.72 31.89
CA LEU A 574 32.62 15.44 33.23
C LEU A 574 32.94 13.95 33.40
N ILE A 575 32.04 13.06 32.97
CA ILE A 575 32.21 11.59 33.02
C ILE A 575 33.29 11.11 32.04
N GLY A 576 33.47 11.78 30.91
CA GLY A 576 34.42 11.40 29.87
C GLY A 576 35.88 11.69 30.23
N SER A 577 36.15 12.81 30.92
CA SER A 577 37.53 13.24 31.19
C SER A 577 37.76 14.05 32.48
N GLY A 578 36.72 14.41 33.25
CA GLY A 578 36.84 15.42 34.30
C GLY A 578 36.82 14.92 35.75
N LEU A 579 36.55 13.64 36.01
CA LEU A 579 36.35 13.13 37.38
C LEU A 579 37.60 12.58 38.05
N LEU A 580 38.38 11.77 37.33
CA LEU A 580 39.59 11.15 37.83
C LEU A 580 40.79 12.07 37.59
N MET A 581 41.67 12.19 38.58
CA MET A 581 42.90 12.98 38.45
C MET A 581 43.81 12.37 37.37
N PRO A 582 44.30 13.13 36.38
CA PRO A 582 45.15 12.58 35.31
C PRO A 582 46.42 11.91 35.84
N SER A 583 47.03 12.49 36.88
CA SER A 583 48.22 11.95 37.54
C SER A 583 47.99 10.54 38.07
N ASP A 584 46.82 10.28 38.68
CA ASP A 584 46.53 8.97 39.28
C ASP A 584 46.36 7.86 38.23
N ILE A 585 45.99 8.22 36.99
CA ILE A 585 45.87 7.27 35.87
C ILE A 585 47.25 7.06 35.22
N GLU A 586 48.02 8.13 35.02
CA GLU A 586 49.37 8.07 34.47
C GLU A 586 50.33 7.26 35.35
N ASP A 587 50.22 7.40 36.67
CA ASP A 587 51.00 6.66 37.68
C ASP A 587 50.80 5.13 37.59
N LEU A 588 49.68 4.67 37.06
CA LEU A 588 49.37 3.24 36.92
C LEU A 588 50.03 2.57 35.71
N GLN A 589 50.63 3.33 34.78
CA GLN A 589 51.30 2.83 33.58
C GLN A 589 50.47 1.78 32.81
N LEU A 590 49.17 2.05 32.65
CA LEU A 590 48.23 1.10 32.04
C LEU A 590 48.57 0.83 30.56
N PRO A 591 48.46 -0.43 30.10
CA PRO A 591 48.88 -0.81 28.76
C PRO A 591 47.98 -0.19 27.68
N GLN A 592 48.55 0.00 26.48
CA GLN A 592 47.82 0.39 25.27
C GLN A 592 47.93 -0.72 24.22
N PRO A 593 46.94 -0.88 23.32
CA PRO A 593 47.03 -1.86 22.26
C PRO A 593 48.26 -1.63 21.39
N GLU A 594 48.99 -2.70 21.08
CA GLU A 594 50.17 -2.61 20.23
C GLU A 594 49.79 -2.09 18.84
N PRO A 595 50.66 -1.31 18.16
CA PRO A 595 50.37 -0.74 16.84
C PRO A 595 49.94 -1.77 15.80
N GLN A 596 50.42 -3.01 15.95
CA GLN A 596 50.16 -4.15 15.07
C GLN A 596 48.72 -4.66 15.15
N THR A 597 47.98 -4.34 16.22
CA THR A 597 46.59 -4.78 16.43
C THR A 597 45.57 -3.97 15.63
N ALA A 598 45.97 -2.81 15.09
CA ALA A 598 45.08 -1.83 14.43
C ALA A 598 43.86 -1.42 15.27
N LYS A 599 43.92 -1.56 16.61
CA LYS A 599 42.87 -1.14 17.55
C LYS A 599 43.09 0.30 18.03
N SER A 600 41.99 1.01 18.26
CA SER A 600 42.03 2.38 18.80
C SER A 600 42.60 2.41 20.22
N PRO A 601 43.28 3.48 20.62
CA PRO A 601 43.81 3.63 21.98
C PRO A 601 42.67 3.58 23.01
N ILE A 602 42.93 2.91 24.13
CA ILE A 602 41.97 2.76 25.22
C ILE A 602 41.95 4.05 26.02
N ARG A 603 40.76 4.65 26.13
CA ARG A 603 40.50 5.79 27.02
C ARG A 603 40.28 5.28 28.44
N TRP A 604 41.38 5.05 29.17
CA TRP A 604 41.35 4.45 30.52
C TRP A 604 40.47 5.20 31.52
N HIS A 605 40.41 6.54 31.44
CA HIS A 605 39.48 7.34 32.25
C HIS A 605 38.03 6.88 32.05
N ALA A 606 37.53 6.94 30.81
CA ALA A 606 36.16 6.54 30.48
C ALA A 606 35.89 5.07 30.82
N PHE A 607 36.87 4.18 30.57
CA PHE A 607 36.78 2.76 30.91
C PHE A 607 36.54 2.53 32.41
N ILE A 608 37.33 3.20 33.28
CA ILE A 608 37.22 3.06 34.74
C ILE A 608 35.89 3.62 35.23
N VAL A 609 35.55 4.86 34.83
CA VAL A 609 34.32 5.52 35.27
C VAL A 609 33.09 4.71 34.84
N LYS A 610 33.05 4.23 33.60
CA LYS A 610 31.98 3.37 33.08
C LYS A 610 31.89 2.04 33.80
N GLY A 611 33.01 1.36 34.01
CA GLY A 611 33.06 0.09 34.74
C GLY A 611 32.51 0.20 36.16
N LEU A 612 32.88 1.29 36.85
CA LEU A 612 32.39 1.61 38.20
C LEU A 612 30.91 2.01 38.19
N LEU A 613 30.47 2.92 37.31
CA LEU A 613 29.06 3.35 37.23
C LEU A 613 28.12 2.23 36.79
N HIS A 614 28.57 1.29 35.95
CA HIS A 614 27.74 0.16 35.54
C HIS A 614 27.50 -0.83 36.69
N SER A 615 28.52 -0.99 37.54
CA SER A 615 28.54 -1.92 38.68
C SER A 615 27.91 -1.30 39.94
N TYR A 616 28.11 0.00 40.15
CA TYR A 616 27.64 0.79 41.28
C TYR A 616 26.91 2.06 40.81
N PRO A 617 25.77 1.92 40.11
CA PRO A 617 25.10 3.02 39.41
C PRO A 617 24.53 4.13 40.31
N GLN A 618 24.38 3.87 41.61
CA GLN A 618 23.91 4.84 42.62
C GLN A 618 25.03 5.29 43.58
N LEU A 619 26.25 4.79 43.39
CA LEU A 619 27.42 5.09 44.23
C LEU A 619 27.12 4.99 45.75
N PRO A 620 26.68 3.82 46.26
CA PRO A 620 26.46 3.62 47.68
C PRO A 620 27.74 3.84 48.50
N GLU A 621 27.66 4.67 49.54
CA GLU A 621 28.80 4.99 50.41
C GLU A 621 29.33 3.76 51.17
N ASN A 622 28.46 2.78 51.42
CA ASN A 622 28.75 1.61 52.22
C ASN A 622 29.38 0.44 51.43
N LYS A 623 29.53 0.57 50.10
CA LYS A 623 30.06 -0.50 49.23
C LYS A 623 31.21 0.02 48.37
N ILE A 624 32.33 0.37 49.02
CA ILE A 624 33.55 0.76 48.32
C ILE A 624 34.20 -0.51 47.72
N PRO A 625 34.36 -0.59 46.40
CA PRO A 625 34.95 -1.76 45.75
C PRO A 625 36.46 -1.86 46.05
N ARG A 626 36.88 -3.03 46.53
CA ARG A 626 38.30 -3.39 46.76
C ARG A 626 38.90 -4.21 45.61
N GLU A 627 38.04 -4.84 44.82
CA GLU A 627 38.40 -5.62 43.65
C GLU A 627 37.56 -5.15 42.46
N MET A 628 38.10 -5.31 41.25
CA MET A 628 37.42 -4.95 40.03
C MET A 628 36.10 -5.74 39.89
N PRO A 629 34.99 -5.06 39.56
CA PRO A 629 33.73 -5.75 39.30
C PRO A 629 33.85 -6.78 38.17
N ALA A 630 33.19 -7.93 38.31
CA ALA A 630 33.25 -9.02 37.33
C ALA A 630 32.94 -8.58 35.89
N ARG A 631 32.03 -7.62 35.70
CA ARG A 631 31.74 -7.07 34.36
C ARG A 631 32.89 -6.26 33.78
N MET A 632 33.60 -5.50 34.60
CA MET A 632 34.77 -4.72 34.18
C MET A 632 35.93 -5.66 33.84
N VAL A 633 36.10 -6.74 34.60
CA VAL A 633 37.04 -7.83 34.29
C VAL A 633 36.72 -8.44 32.92
N ASN A 634 35.47 -8.83 32.68
CA ASN A 634 35.06 -9.40 31.39
C ASN A 634 35.24 -8.42 30.22
N GLN A 635 35.01 -7.11 30.44
CA GLN A 635 35.26 -6.10 29.41
C GLN A 635 36.74 -5.98 29.10
N LEU A 636 37.61 -5.95 30.11
CA LEU A 636 39.05 -5.93 29.92
C LEU A 636 39.56 -7.20 29.20
N ASP A 637 39.01 -8.37 29.56
CA ASP A 637 39.37 -9.65 28.95
C ASP A 637 38.98 -9.74 27.48
N SER A 638 37.92 -9.03 27.07
CA SER A 638 37.47 -8.94 25.68
C SER A 638 38.32 -8.02 24.78
N LEU A 639 39.17 -7.18 25.37
CA LEU A 639 40.08 -6.32 24.61
C LEU A 639 41.24 -7.15 24.03
N VAL A 640 41.85 -6.67 22.95
CA VAL A 640 43.06 -7.27 22.37
C VAL A 640 44.16 -6.23 22.49
N LEU A 641 45.13 -6.49 23.37
CA LEU A 641 46.27 -5.61 23.65
C LEU A 641 47.49 -6.03 22.84
N SER A 642 47.71 -7.33 22.67
CA SER A 642 48.79 -7.90 21.84
C SER A 642 48.25 -9.02 20.93
N LEU A 643 48.93 -9.26 19.80
CA LEU A 643 48.63 -10.40 18.92
C LEU A 643 49.19 -11.71 19.46
N ASP A 644 50.17 -11.64 20.38
CA ASP A 644 50.71 -12.80 21.08
C ASP A 644 49.82 -13.14 22.31
N PRO A 645 49.21 -14.33 22.36
CA PRO A 645 48.31 -14.71 23.45
C PRO A 645 48.93 -14.65 24.85
N ASN A 646 50.23 -14.94 24.98
CA ASN A 646 50.90 -14.94 26.28
C ASN A 646 51.12 -13.51 26.77
N THR A 647 51.66 -12.65 25.90
CA THR A 647 51.91 -11.23 26.18
C THR A 647 50.60 -10.47 26.40
N ASP A 648 49.54 -10.79 25.65
CA ASP A 648 48.20 -10.23 25.84
C ASP A 648 47.61 -10.60 27.23
N ALA A 649 47.80 -11.85 27.67
CA ALA A 649 47.36 -12.29 28.99
C ALA A 649 48.14 -11.63 30.14
N GLU A 650 49.46 -11.44 29.98
CA GLU A 650 50.31 -10.73 30.94
C GLU A 650 49.90 -9.26 31.08
N LEU A 651 49.76 -8.54 29.96
CA LEU A 651 49.33 -7.13 29.96
C LEU A 651 47.95 -6.95 30.59
N LYS A 652 47.01 -7.86 30.33
CA LYS A 652 45.69 -7.86 30.98
C LYS A 652 45.80 -8.13 32.48
N HIS A 653 46.66 -9.06 32.90
CA HIS A 653 46.89 -9.35 34.31
C HIS A 653 47.49 -8.16 35.06
N ASP A 654 48.49 -7.50 34.46
CA ASP A 654 49.14 -6.32 35.02
C ASP A 654 48.15 -5.15 35.13
N ALA A 655 47.35 -4.90 34.09
CA ALA A 655 46.29 -3.90 34.13
C ALA A 655 45.27 -4.17 35.25
N LYS A 656 44.84 -5.43 35.43
CA LYS A 656 43.92 -5.82 36.51
C LYS A 656 44.52 -5.51 37.88
N THR A 657 45.79 -5.87 38.07
CA THR A 657 46.50 -5.72 39.33
C THR A 657 46.75 -4.24 39.66
N ALA A 658 47.11 -3.44 38.66
CA ALA A 658 47.29 -2.00 38.79
C ALA A 658 45.98 -1.29 39.16
N LEU A 659 44.88 -1.60 38.45
CA LEU A 659 43.56 -1.00 38.72
C LEU A 659 43.04 -1.33 40.12
N ASN A 660 43.18 -2.58 40.58
CA ASN A 660 42.73 -3.00 41.90
C ASN A 660 43.39 -2.21 43.05
N LYS A 661 44.66 -1.77 42.88
CA LYS A 661 45.38 -1.00 43.92
C LYS A 661 44.76 0.38 44.18
N LYS A 662 44.21 1.04 43.16
CA LYS A 662 43.67 2.42 43.22
C LYS A 662 42.15 2.50 43.13
N LEU A 663 41.47 1.35 43.01
CA LEU A 663 40.05 1.28 42.72
C LEU A 663 39.15 1.95 43.77
N ALA A 664 39.53 1.85 45.05
CA ALA A 664 38.83 2.53 46.15
C ALA A 664 38.97 4.05 46.09
N GLU A 665 40.15 4.56 45.72
CA GLU A 665 40.40 6.00 45.57
C GLU A 665 39.62 6.56 44.37
N PHE A 666 39.65 5.87 43.23
CA PHE A 666 38.84 6.21 42.06
C PHE A 666 37.35 6.23 42.38
N TYR A 667 36.85 5.25 43.16
CA TYR A 667 35.46 5.23 43.59
C TYR A 667 35.08 6.45 44.47
N GLN A 668 35.96 6.87 45.38
CA GLN A 668 35.74 8.06 46.20
C GLN A 668 35.73 9.35 45.38
N GLN A 669 36.56 9.45 44.34
CA GLN A 669 36.58 10.59 43.41
C GLN A 669 35.26 10.73 42.64
N LEU A 670 34.47 9.65 42.47
CA LEU A 670 33.14 9.70 41.84
C LEU A 670 32.03 10.26 42.75
N SER A 671 32.27 10.45 44.05
CA SER A 671 31.26 10.91 45.00
C SER A 671 30.47 12.17 44.60
N PRO A 672 31.05 13.19 43.90
CA PRO A 672 30.29 14.36 43.47
C PRO A 672 29.17 14.04 42.46
N LEU A 673 29.29 12.94 41.71
CA LEU A 673 28.27 12.51 40.75
C LEU A 673 26.95 12.13 41.42
N LYS A 674 26.99 11.57 42.64
CA LYS A 674 25.78 11.17 43.37
C LYS A 674 24.88 12.38 43.61
N ALA A 675 25.45 13.50 44.06
CA ALA A 675 24.72 14.75 44.26
C ALA A 675 24.24 15.34 42.93
N LYS A 676 25.06 15.29 41.87
CA LYS A 676 24.68 15.79 40.54
C LYS A 676 23.55 14.98 39.90
N PHE A 677 23.56 13.65 40.02
CA PHE A 677 22.47 12.80 39.54
C PHE A 677 21.19 13.02 40.33
N ALA A 678 21.27 13.13 41.66
CA ALA A 678 20.11 13.48 42.48
C ALA A 678 19.53 14.85 42.10
N ALA A 679 20.40 15.84 41.84
CA ALA A 679 19.99 17.18 41.44
C ALA A 679 19.15 17.23 40.15
N LEU A 680 19.31 16.25 39.24
CA LEU A 680 18.46 16.15 38.04
C LEU A 680 16.98 15.90 38.38
N PHE A 681 16.69 15.30 39.55
CA PHE A 681 15.35 14.91 39.99
C PHE A 681 14.85 15.72 41.21
N ASN A 682 15.72 16.51 41.86
CA ASN A 682 15.51 17.11 43.19
C ASN A 682 14.41 18.17 43.26
N ASP A 683 14.07 18.90 42.19
CA ASP A 683 12.96 19.88 42.21
C ASP A 683 11.56 19.21 42.36
N SER A 684 11.50 17.88 42.35
CA SER A 684 10.28 17.07 42.27
C SER A 684 10.41 15.68 42.93
N ALA A 685 11.48 15.44 43.70
CA ALA A 685 11.81 14.12 44.27
C ALA A 685 10.74 13.56 45.22
N SER A 686 9.87 14.40 45.77
CA SER A 686 8.71 14.00 46.59
C SER A 686 7.54 13.42 45.79
N SER A 687 7.58 13.51 44.45
CA SER A 687 6.49 13.06 43.55
C SER A 687 6.74 11.67 42.95
N TYR A 688 7.91 11.07 43.18
CA TYR A 688 8.28 9.78 42.60
C TYR A 688 8.09 8.64 43.58
N ASP A 689 7.59 7.52 43.07
CA ASP A 689 7.65 6.26 43.80
C ASP A 689 9.13 5.87 44.05
N PRO A 690 9.50 5.39 45.25
CA PRO A 690 10.90 5.08 45.58
C PRO A 690 11.54 4.08 44.61
N GLU A 691 10.74 3.11 44.15
CA GLU A 691 11.17 2.12 43.16
C GLU A 691 11.53 2.78 41.83
N LEU A 692 10.68 3.69 41.33
CA LEU A 692 10.91 4.42 40.10
C LEU A 692 12.16 5.30 40.20
N LEU A 693 12.29 6.10 41.26
CA LEU A 693 13.48 6.95 41.45
C LEU A 693 14.78 6.13 41.43
N SER A 694 14.76 4.97 42.10
CA SER A 694 15.93 4.08 42.14
C SER A 694 16.29 3.54 40.74
N LEU A 695 15.28 3.23 39.93
CA LEU A 695 15.42 2.74 38.57
C LEU A 695 15.92 3.84 37.63
N LEU A 696 15.34 5.05 37.71
CA LEU A 696 15.74 6.21 36.91
C LEU A 696 17.19 6.63 37.17
N LEU A 697 17.61 6.70 38.43
CA LEU A 697 19.01 6.97 38.78
C LEU A 697 19.96 5.92 38.19
N LYS A 698 19.54 4.65 38.22
CA LYS A 698 20.30 3.53 37.65
C LYS A 698 20.44 3.61 36.14
N HIS A 699 19.38 4.01 35.43
CA HIS A 699 19.43 4.21 33.99
C HIS A 699 20.24 5.44 33.62
N THR A 700 20.06 6.54 34.35
CA THR A 700 20.75 7.81 34.11
C THR A 700 22.26 7.65 34.17
N SER A 701 22.79 7.01 35.22
CA SER A 701 24.24 6.78 35.33
C SER A 701 24.79 5.90 34.22
N ARG A 702 24.06 4.87 33.81
CA ARG A 702 24.47 3.97 32.71
C ARG A 702 24.43 4.66 31.35
N LEU A 703 23.38 5.42 31.07
CA LEU A 703 23.21 6.10 29.79
C LEU A 703 24.20 7.25 29.64
N LEU A 704 24.47 8.02 30.69
CA LEU A 704 25.52 9.04 30.67
C LEU A 704 26.91 8.42 30.46
N ALA A 705 27.21 7.30 31.10
CA ALA A 705 28.46 6.57 30.88
C ALA A 705 28.57 5.94 29.47
N GLN A 706 27.45 5.65 28.81
CA GLN A 706 27.43 5.23 27.41
C GLN A 706 27.60 6.41 26.46
N ALA A 707 26.99 7.55 26.78
CA ALA A 707 27.04 8.76 25.97
C ALA A 707 28.45 9.38 25.91
N SER A 708 29.28 9.22 26.94
CA SER A 708 30.66 9.75 26.96
C SER A 708 31.61 9.07 25.97
N GLU A 709 31.29 7.86 25.52
CA GLU A 709 32.08 7.11 24.52
C GLU A 709 31.41 7.05 23.15
N ALA A 710 30.12 7.39 23.07
CA ALA A 710 29.36 7.31 21.83
C ALA A 710 29.86 8.38 20.83
N ALA A 711 30.02 7.97 19.57
CA ALA A 711 30.31 8.91 18.49
C ALA A 711 29.16 9.93 18.29
N THR A 712 27.92 9.51 18.56
CA THR A 712 26.71 10.33 18.46
C THR A 712 25.86 10.19 19.74
N PRO A 713 26.01 11.09 20.74
CA PRO A 713 25.31 10.98 22.02
C PRO A 713 23.82 11.34 21.95
N GLY A 714 23.36 12.01 20.88
CA GLY A 714 21.99 12.54 20.73
C GLY A 714 20.85 11.59 21.13
N PRO A 715 20.76 10.36 20.58
CA PRO A 715 19.69 9.41 20.94
C PRO A 715 19.69 9.02 22.43
N LEU A 716 20.87 8.92 23.04
CA LEU A 716 21.02 8.63 24.47
C LEU A 716 20.57 9.82 25.31
N LEU A 717 20.94 11.04 24.90
CA LEU A 717 20.49 12.28 25.54
C LEU A 717 18.97 12.46 25.44
N GLY A 718 18.35 12.12 24.31
CA GLY A 718 16.90 12.13 24.18
C GLY A 718 16.21 11.12 25.11
N THR A 719 16.80 9.93 25.28
CA THR A 719 16.32 8.95 26.26
C THR A 719 16.45 9.47 27.70
N LEU A 720 17.54 10.17 28.03
CA LEU A 720 17.71 10.83 29.33
C LEU A 720 16.66 11.94 29.55
N MET A 721 16.37 12.74 28.52
CA MET A 721 15.34 13.79 28.57
C MET A 721 13.95 13.24 28.91
N LEU A 722 13.61 12.06 28.39
CA LEU A 722 12.32 11.41 28.67
C LEU A 722 12.17 10.96 30.13
N MET A 723 13.27 10.78 30.84
CA MET A 723 13.28 10.36 32.25
C MET A 723 13.18 11.53 33.23
N LEU A 724 13.34 12.77 32.76
CA LEU A 724 13.30 13.95 33.63
C LEU A 724 11.89 14.22 34.17
N PRO A 725 11.75 14.91 35.31
CA PRO A 725 10.44 15.12 35.95
C PRO A 725 9.47 16.05 35.25
N ASP A 726 9.98 16.90 34.37
CA ASP A 726 9.24 17.84 33.56
C ASP A 726 9.14 17.37 32.10
N ALA A 727 9.49 16.11 31.78
CA ALA A 727 9.58 15.57 30.43
C ALA A 727 8.28 15.75 29.63
N GLU A 728 7.11 15.56 30.25
CA GLU A 728 5.80 15.75 29.60
C GLU A 728 5.61 17.17 29.08
N THR A 729 6.09 18.16 29.84
CA THR A 729 5.99 19.58 29.47
C THR A 729 7.13 20.03 28.57
N LEU A 730 8.34 19.50 28.78
CA LEU A 730 9.53 19.85 28.01
C LEU A 730 9.46 19.34 26.57
N LEU A 731 8.99 18.10 26.40
CA LEU A 731 8.88 17.44 25.10
C LEU A 731 7.46 17.53 24.52
N GLU A 732 6.54 18.25 25.19
CA GLU A 732 5.13 18.41 24.78
C GLU A 732 4.46 17.05 24.49
N LEU A 733 4.61 16.10 25.41
CA LEU A 733 4.11 14.74 25.23
C LEU A 733 2.57 14.71 25.30
N PRO A 734 1.93 13.77 24.57
CA PRO A 734 0.46 13.67 24.55
C PRO A 734 -0.14 13.06 25.83
N VAL A 735 0.69 12.57 26.76
CA VAL A 735 0.28 11.91 28.00
C VAL A 735 0.71 12.72 29.23
N GLY A 736 -0.03 12.56 30.33
CA GLY A 736 0.33 13.15 31.62
C GLY A 736 1.52 12.45 32.29
N ARG A 737 2.04 13.09 33.35
CA ARG A 737 3.19 12.62 34.12
C ARG A 737 3.01 11.21 34.69
N ASP A 738 1.86 10.92 35.29
CA ASP A 738 1.63 9.64 35.97
C ASP A 738 1.63 8.46 35.00
N VAL A 739 1.01 8.64 33.83
CA VAL A 739 1.04 7.68 32.74
C VAL A 739 2.45 7.46 32.22
N LEU A 740 3.22 8.54 32.02
CA LEU A 740 4.62 8.44 31.60
C LEU A 740 5.46 7.66 32.63
N HIS A 741 5.28 7.92 33.92
CA HIS A 741 5.95 7.19 35.00
C HIS A 741 5.65 5.68 34.96
N ARG A 742 4.39 5.29 34.71
CA ARG A 742 4.01 3.88 34.54
C ARG A 742 4.72 3.22 33.36
N PHE A 743 4.87 3.92 32.24
CA PHE A 743 5.59 3.41 31.07
C PHE A 743 7.12 3.41 31.23
N LEU A 744 7.68 4.33 32.03
CA LEU A 744 9.10 4.29 32.39
C LEU A 744 9.42 3.09 33.29
N LEU A 745 8.52 2.71 34.19
CA LEU A 745 8.62 1.45 34.96
C LEU A 745 8.42 0.22 34.07
N ASN A 746 7.43 0.26 33.20
CA ASN A 746 6.98 -0.86 32.38
C ASN A 746 7.03 -0.54 30.88
N PRO A 747 8.22 -0.38 30.28
CA PRO A 747 8.36 -0.01 28.86
C PRO A 747 7.76 -1.07 27.92
N HIS A 748 7.80 -2.34 28.32
CA HIS A 748 7.17 -3.46 27.59
C HIS A 748 5.64 -3.32 27.43
N TRP A 749 4.98 -2.47 28.22
CA TRP A 749 3.55 -2.17 28.03
C TRP A 749 3.29 -1.25 26.84
N LEU A 750 4.28 -0.52 26.34
CA LEU A 750 4.13 0.23 25.09
C LEU A 750 4.26 -0.71 23.89
N ASP A 751 5.29 -1.56 23.90
CA ASP A 751 5.65 -2.39 22.76
C ASP A 751 6.35 -3.69 23.18
N SER A 752 6.07 -4.78 22.47
CA SER A 752 6.66 -6.10 22.73
C SER A 752 8.16 -6.19 22.48
N ASP A 753 8.71 -5.30 21.65
CA ASP A 753 10.15 -5.24 21.38
C ASP A 753 10.95 -4.69 22.58
N LEU A 754 10.27 -4.01 23.51
CA LEU A 754 10.87 -3.42 24.70
C LEU A 754 10.88 -4.42 25.86
N LYS A 755 12.01 -4.51 26.57
CA LYS A 755 12.16 -5.43 27.72
C LYS A 755 11.75 -4.75 29.03
N ALA A 756 11.17 -5.53 29.95
CA ALA A 756 10.90 -5.05 31.31
C ALA A 756 12.16 -4.51 31.99
N GLY A 757 12.06 -3.33 32.62
CA GLY A 757 13.18 -2.65 33.29
C GLY A 757 14.30 -2.15 32.37
N ALA A 758 14.09 -2.06 31.06
CA ALA A 758 14.98 -1.36 30.13
C ALA A 758 14.66 0.15 30.11
N PRO A 759 15.62 1.04 29.75
CA PRO A 759 15.28 2.43 29.53
C PRO A 759 14.37 2.58 28.30
N LEU A 760 13.34 3.41 28.40
CA LEU A 760 12.42 3.70 27.30
C LEU A 760 13.07 4.69 26.32
N PRO A 761 13.41 4.32 25.07
CA PRO A 761 14.05 5.24 24.15
C PRO A 761 13.09 6.33 23.67
N LEU A 762 13.61 7.55 23.46
CA LEU A 762 12.89 8.60 22.75
C LEU A 762 12.97 8.32 21.24
N SER A 763 11.88 7.79 20.68
CA SER A 763 11.79 7.40 19.26
C SER A 763 10.44 7.78 18.67
N VAL A 764 10.32 7.76 17.34
CA VAL A 764 9.03 7.95 16.66
C VAL A 764 8.00 6.94 17.14
N LYS A 765 8.43 5.68 17.31
CA LYS A 765 7.59 4.59 17.83
C LYS A 765 7.03 4.92 19.21
N THR A 766 7.88 5.43 20.10
CA THR A 766 7.48 5.85 21.45
C THR A 766 6.47 7.00 21.39
N LEU A 767 6.76 8.07 20.63
CA LEU A 767 5.86 9.21 20.48
C LEU A 767 4.52 8.82 19.86
N TYR A 768 4.55 7.97 18.83
CA TYR A 768 3.37 7.40 18.20
C TYR A 768 2.51 6.65 19.21
N LEU A 769 3.09 5.69 19.95
CA LEU A 769 2.33 4.86 20.89
C LEU A 769 1.76 5.66 22.06
N LEU A 770 2.51 6.63 22.60
CA LEU A 770 1.98 7.55 23.61
C LEU A 770 0.78 8.33 23.08
N GLN A 771 0.83 8.77 21.81
CA GLN A 771 -0.31 9.42 21.18
C GLN A 771 -1.47 8.45 20.93
N ARG A 772 -1.22 7.19 20.57
CA ARG A 772 -2.28 6.18 20.38
C ARG A 772 -2.95 5.81 21.69
N PHE A 773 -2.22 5.78 22.80
CA PHE A 773 -2.80 5.69 24.14
C PHE A 773 -3.77 6.84 24.40
N GLN A 774 -3.36 8.08 24.11
CA GLN A 774 -4.23 9.25 24.28
C GLN A 774 -5.41 9.25 23.30
N HIS A 775 -5.22 8.74 22.09
CA HIS A 775 -6.29 8.59 21.11
C HIS A 775 -7.34 7.58 21.59
N ALA A 776 -6.94 6.43 22.15
CA ALA A 776 -7.87 5.45 22.70
C ALA A 776 -8.80 6.08 23.74
N ARG A 777 -8.26 6.90 24.64
CA ARG A 777 -9.05 7.63 25.63
C ARG A 777 -10.08 8.57 25.02
N ARG A 778 -9.66 9.38 24.04
CA ARG A 778 -10.54 10.36 23.40
C ARG A 778 -11.63 9.70 22.56
N THR A 779 -11.29 8.64 21.82
CA THR A 779 -12.22 7.96 20.91
C THR A 779 -13.23 7.10 21.66
N TYR A 780 -12.81 6.41 22.72
CA TYR A 780 -13.66 5.47 23.48
C TYR A 780 -14.14 6.02 24.83
N GLY A 781 -13.80 7.27 25.17
CA GLY A 781 -14.20 7.91 26.43
C GLY A 781 -13.60 7.24 27.68
N LEU A 782 -12.41 6.66 27.57
CA LEU A 782 -11.79 5.84 28.61
C LEU A 782 -10.95 6.67 29.58
N ASP A 783 -10.99 6.27 30.85
CA ASP A 783 -10.11 6.81 31.88
C ASP A 783 -8.68 6.24 31.78
N GLU A 784 -7.68 7.00 32.25
CA GLU A 784 -6.27 6.57 32.22
C GLU A 784 -6.05 5.33 33.08
N GLU A 785 -6.62 5.33 34.28
CA GLU A 785 -6.49 4.25 35.25
C GLU A 785 -7.11 2.96 34.72
N ALA A 786 -8.29 3.05 34.08
CA ALA A 786 -8.96 1.88 33.51
C ALA A 786 -8.12 1.17 32.42
N LEU A 787 -7.42 1.94 31.58
CA LEU A 787 -6.52 1.40 30.55
C LEU A 787 -5.23 0.82 31.14
N LEU A 788 -4.64 1.49 32.13
CA LEU A 788 -3.45 1.00 32.82
C LEU A 788 -3.74 -0.28 33.61
N ASP A 789 -4.89 -0.36 34.26
CA ASP A 789 -5.38 -1.56 34.94
C ASP A 789 -5.58 -2.72 33.97
N TYR A 790 -6.13 -2.44 32.79
CA TYR A 790 -6.25 -3.44 31.73
C TYR A 790 -4.87 -3.96 31.30
N LEU A 791 -3.92 -3.07 31.01
CA LEU A 791 -2.56 -3.48 30.63
C LEU A 791 -1.89 -4.31 31.72
N HIS A 792 -2.08 -3.94 32.99
CA HIS A 792 -1.61 -4.72 34.12
C HIS A 792 -2.25 -6.13 34.15
N LEU A 793 -3.57 -6.22 33.99
CA LEU A 793 -4.30 -7.50 33.93
C LEU A 793 -3.82 -8.38 32.75
N ALA A 794 -3.69 -7.82 31.55
CA ALA A 794 -3.27 -8.53 30.35
C ALA A 794 -1.84 -9.07 30.47
N ASN A 795 -0.90 -8.27 30.99
CA ASN A 795 0.47 -8.73 31.22
C ASN A 795 0.54 -9.81 32.30
N LYS A 796 -0.31 -9.76 33.33
CA LYS A 796 -0.42 -10.84 34.32
C LYS A 796 -0.98 -12.13 33.70
N ALA A 797 -2.02 -12.02 32.87
CA ALA A 797 -2.65 -13.15 32.17
C ALA A 797 -1.71 -13.82 31.15
N ALA A 798 -0.82 -13.05 30.53
CA ALA A 798 0.20 -13.58 29.62
C ALA A 798 1.27 -14.42 30.33
N ILE A 799 1.65 -14.04 31.55
CA ILE A 799 2.66 -14.74 32.36
C ILE A 799 2.07 -15.96 33.07
N SER A 800 0.87 -15.84 33.63
CA SER A 800 0.21 -16.90 34.41
C SER A 800 -0.55 -17.87 33.49
N ALA A 801 0.18 -18.77 32.81
CA ALA A 801 -0.44 -19.85 32.03
C ALA A 801 -1.25 -20.84 32.88
N ALA A 802 -1.14 -20.78 34.21
CA ALA A 802 -1.83 -21.65 35.16
C ALA A 802 -3.26 -21.16 35.51
N ASP A 803 -3.56 -19.87 35.32
CA ASP A 803 -4.89 -19.30 35.61
C ASP A 803 -5.73 -19.24 34.32
N ALA A 804 -6.41 -20.34 33.99
CA ALA A 804 -7.27 -20.44 32.81
C ALA A 804 -8.39 -19.35 32.78
N ASP A 805 -8.77 -18.82 33.95
CA ASP A 805 -9.85 -17.85 34.08
C ASP A 805 -9.43 -16.39 33.79
N LEU A 806 -8.13 -16.06 33.80
CA LEU A 806 -7.68 -14.67 33.64
C LEU A 806 -7.72 -14.18 32.18
N ARG A 807 -7.53 -15.06 31.20
CA ARG A 807 -7.54 -14.70 29.78
C ARG A 807 -8.93 -14.33 29.25
N PRO A 808 -9.99 -15.11 29.54
CA PRO A 808 -11.35 -14.69 29.22
C PRO A 808 -11.72 -13.37 29.89
N GLN A 809 -11.34 -13.18 31.17
CA GLN A 809 -11.59 -11.92 31.89
C GLN A 809 -10.88 -10.72 31.24
N ALA A 810 -9.63 -10.89 30.80
CA ALA A 810 -8.90 -9.84 30.10
C ALA A 810 -9.56 -9.50 28.75
N THR A 811 -9.98 -10.52 28.00
CA THR A 811 -10.67 -10.36 26.71
C THR A 811 -12.02 -9.66 26.88
N ASP A 812 -12.82 -10.07 27.86
CA ASP A 812 -14.12 -9.45 28.17
C ASP A 812 -13.96 -8.00 28.62
N ARG A 813 -12.95 -7.72 29.46
CA ARG A 813 -12.63 -6.35 29.88
C ARG A 813 -12.20 -5.49 28.69
N LEU A 814 -11.38 -6.02 27.78
CA LEU A 814 -10.99 -5.29 26.57
C LEU A 814 -12.17 -5.01 25.65
N ALA A 815 -13.02 -6.01 25.44
CA ALA A 815 -14.23 -5.90 24.62
C ALA A 815 -15.16 -4.82 25.18
N ALA A 816 -15.34 -4.77 26.51
CA ALA A 816 -16.10 -3.73 27.18
C ALA A 816 -15.46 -2.34 27.00
N LEU A 817 -14.14 -2.21 27.13
CA LEU A 817 -13.43 -0.93 26.92
C LEU A 817 -13.55 -0.41 25.49
N LEU A 818 -13.49 -1.29 24.49
CA LEU A 818 -13.60 -0.90 23.07
C LEU A 818 -15.05 -0.77 22.59
N GLY A 819 -16.04 -1.10 23.43
CA GLY A 819 -17.44 -1.20 23.03
C GLY A 819 -17.61 -2.15 21.83
N TRP A 820 -16.94 -3.31 21.88
CA TRP A 820 -16.89 -4.28 20.79
C TRP A 820 -17.30 -5.68 21.26
N ALA A 821 -17.68 -6.57 20.34
CA ALA A 821 -18.05 -7.92 20.70
C ALA A 821 -16.83 -8.75 21.08
N ALA A 822 -16.88 -9.43 22.24
CA ALA A 822 -15.76 -10.24 22.73
C ALA A 822 -15.31 -11.32 21.75
N SER A 823 -16.26 -11.91 20.99
CA SER A 823 -15.96 -12.87 19.93
C SER A 823 -15.15 -12.29 18.77
N GLU A 824 -15.36 -11.02 18.41
CA GLU A 824 -14.60 -10.36 17.35
C GLU A 824 -13.19 -9.98 17.83
N VAL A 825 -13.09 -9.53 19.08
CA VAL A 825 -11.82 -9.22 19.73
C VAL A 825 -10.96 -10.47 19.86
N ASP A 826 -11.53 -11.60 20.29
CA ASP A 826 -10.81 -12.88 20.45
C ASP A 826 -10.17 -13.36 19.14
N VAL A 827 -10.90 -13.28 18.01
CA VAL A 827 -10.38 -13.64 16.68
C VAL A 827 -9.10 -12.87 16.34
N LEU A 828 -9.01 -11.61 16.72
CA LEU A 828 -7.84 -10.76 16.47
C LEU A 828 -6.73 -11.02 17.50
N ILE A 829 -7.08 -11.13 18.77
CA ILE A 829 -6.11 -11.39 19.85
C ILE A 829 -5.35 -12.70 19.60
N GLN A 830 -6.00 -13.73 19.06
CA GLN A 830 -5.36 -15.00 18.70
C GLN A 830 -4.19 -14.85 17.71
N ARG A 831 -4.11 -13.73 16.98
CA ARG A 831 -2.99 -13.41 16.06
C ARG A 831 -1.82 -12.72 16.75
N THR A 832 -2.00 -12.18 17.95
CA THR A 832 -0.90 -11.60 18.73
C THR A 832 0.01 -12.72 19.26
N PRO A 833 1.34 -12.49 19.37
CA PRO A 833 2.28 -13.51 19.84
C PRO A 833 1.94 -14.08 21.22
N THR A 834 1.41 -13.24 22.10
CA THR A 834 1.03 -13.58 23.48
C THR A 834 -0.37 -14.14 23.62
N ARG A 835 -1.16 -14.17 22.53
CA ARG A 835 -2.62 -14.40 22.56
C ARG A 835 -3.35 -13.50 23.56
N GLU A 836 -2.81 -12.32 23.78
CA GLU A 836 -3.31 -11.29 24.70
C GLU A 836 -2.82 -9.92 24.21
N ALA A 837 -3.67 -8.89 24.31
CA ALA A 837 -3.29 -7.53 23.94
C ALA A 837 -2.51 -6.83 25.08
N CYS A 838 -1.30 -7.32 25.37
CA CYS A 838 -0.45 -6.84 26.48
C CYS A 838 0.16 -5.44 26.29
N THR A 839 0.04 -4.83 25.11
CA THR A 839 0.78 -3.61 24.77
C THR A 839 -0.11 -2.56 24.13
N VAL A 840 0.28 -1.28 24.23
CA VAL A 840 -0.36 -0.19 23.50
C VAL A 840 -0.28 -0.40 21.99
N ALA A 841 0.80 -1.03 21.49
CA ALA A 841 0.88 -1.42 20.08
C ALA A 841 -0.19 -2.46 19.69
N HIS A 842 -0.48 -3.44 20.55
CA HIS A 842 -1.59 -4.39 20.32
C HIS A 842 -2.95 -3.68 20.37
N LEU A 843 -3.15 -2.78 21.33
CA LEU A 843 -4.37 -1.96 21.43
C LEU A 843 -4.56 -1.09 20.19
N ASP A 844 -3.50 -0.44 19.71
CA ASP A 844 -3.53 0.35 18.47
C ASP A 844 -3.99 -0.50 17.28
N TRP A 845 -3.39 -1.69 17.11
CA TRP A 845 -3.77 -2.58 16.04
C TRP A 845 -5.24 -3.00 16.12
N LEU A 846 -5.74 -3.36 17.30
CA LEU A 846 -7.16 -3.68 17.51
C LEU A 846 -8.09 -2.50 17.19
N MET A 847 -7.73 -1.28 17.61
CA MET A 847 -8.49 -0.08 17.27
C MET A 847 -8.53 0.15 15.75
N ARG A 848 -7.40 0.00 15.05
CA ARG A 848 -7.37 0.09 13.58
C ARG A 848 -8.22 -0.99 12.93
N CYS A 849 -8.21 -2.21 13.44
CA CYS A 849 -9.10 -3.28 12.97
C CYS A 849 -10.58 -2.92 13.17
N GLN A 850 -10.95 -2.41 14.34
CA GLN A 850 -12.33 -2.00 14.64
C GLN A 850 -12.79 -0.83 13.76
N GLU A 851 -11.94 0.17 13.54
CA GLU A 851 -12.22 1.30 12.64
C GLU A 851 -12.50 0.82 11.21
N ASN A 852 -11.71 -0.13 10.70
CA ASN A 852 -11.89 -0.67 9.35
C ASN A 852 -13.05 -1.66 9.24
N ALA A 853 -13.32 -2.45 10.29
CA ALA A 853 -14.52 -3.27 10.40
C ALA A 853 -15.78 -2.38 10.32
N ARG A 854 -15.82 -1.27 11.07
CA ARG A 854 -16.92 -0.29 11.01
C ARG A 854 -17.03 0.40 9.64
N ALA A 855 -15.91 0.78 9.03
CA ALA A 855 -15.92 1.46 7.73
C ALA A 855 -16.39 0.56 6.58
N THR A 856 -16.07 -0.74 6.63
CA THR A 856 -16.43 -1.70 5.59
C THR A 856 -17.75 -2.42 5.88
N GLY A 857 -18.14 -2.52 7.16
CA GLY A 857 -19.22 -3.37 7.66
C GLY A 857 -18.85 -4.85 7.78
N LEU A 858 -17.56 -5.19 7.62
CA LEU A 858 -17.07 -6.56 7.77
C LEU A 858 -16.86 -6.92 9.23
N SER A 859 -17.11 -8.20 9.55
CA SER A 859 -16.69 -8.78 10.83
C SER A 859 -15.16 -8.90 10.91
N ALA A 860 -14.62 -9.04 12.12
CA ALA A 860 -13.17 -9.20 12.30
C ALA A 860 -12.58 -10.39 11.52
N SER A 861 -13.29 -11.53 11.45
CA SER A 861 -12.84 -12.71 10.72
C SER A 861 -12.84 -12.49 9.20
N THR A 862 -13.88 -11.87 8.66
CA THR A 862 -13.95 -11.58 7.22
C THR A 862 -13.02 -10.45 6.81
N LEU A 863 -12.75 -9.50 7.71
CA LEU A 863 -11.73 -8.47 7.51
C LEU A 863 -10.34 -9.09 7.36
N LEU A 864 -9.97 -10.04 8.23
CA LEU A 864 -8.73 -10.79 8.08
C LEU A 864 -8.71 -11.59 6.78
N LEU A 865 -9.81 -12.27 6.44
CA LEU A 865 -9.93 -13.01 5.17
C LEU A 865 -9.73 -12.10 3.95
N ALA A 866 -10.27 -10.87 3.99
CA ALA A 866 -10.08 -9.89 2.92
C ALA A 866 -8.61 -9.51 2.73
N THR A 867 -7.82 -9.44 3.80
CA THR A 867 -6.36 -9.20 3.72
C THR A 867 -5.54 -10.41 3.30
N ASP A 868 -6.15 -11.60 3.29
CA ASP A 868 -5.53 -12.84 2.82
C ASP A 868 -5.72 -13.08 1.32
N LEU A 869 -6.60 -12.31 0.67
CA LEU A 869 -6.89 -12.46 -0.75
C LEU A 869 -5.62 -12.24 -1.59
N SER A 870 -5.40 -13.09 -2.59
CA SER A 870 -4.30 -12.97 -3.53
C SER A 870 -4.68 -13.58 -4.87
N GLY A 871 -3.79 -13.45 -5.87
CA GLY A 871 -3.96 -14.10 -7.16
C GLY A 871 -3.93 -15.64 -7.09
N GLN A 872 -3.43 -16.21 -6.00
CA GLN A 872 -3.28 -17.67 -5.79
C GLN A 872 -4.35 -18.27 -4.88
N VAL A 873 -5.08 -17.45 -4.12
CA VAL A 873 -6.11 -17.91 -3.19
C VAL A 873 -7.34 -18.42 -3.96
N SER A 874 -7.97 -19.48 -3.42
CA SER A 874 -9.15 -20.12 -4.02
C SER A 874 -10.34 -19.15 -4.24
N SER A 875 -11.18 -19.43 -5.24
CA SER A 875 -12.39 -18.63 -5.51
C SER A 875 -13.35 -18.53 -4.31
N ASN A 876 -13.39 -19.55 -3.44
CA ASN A 876 -14.29 -19.58 -2.30
C ASN A 876 -14.04 -18.41 -1.31
N ALA A 877 -12.77 -18.06 -1.05
CA ALA A 877 -12.46 -16.93 -0.18
C ALA A 877 -12.96 -15.59 -0.76
N TRP A 878 -12.82 -15.42 -2.08
CA TRP A 878 -13.37 -14.26 -2.79
C TRP A 878 -14.90 -14.19 -2.69
N ASP A 879 -15.59 -15.31 -2.89
CA ASP A 879 -17.05 -15.39 -2.77
C ASP A 879 -17.54 -15.08 -1.34
N GLN A 880 -16.82 -15.53 -0.31
CA GLN A 880 -17.14 -15.24 1.10
C GLN A 880 -17.01 -13.75 1.43
N VAL A 881 -15.89 -13.13 1.02
CA VAL A 881 -15.67 -11.69 1.25
C VAL A 881 -16.70 -10.86 0.47
N ALA A 882 -16.97 -11.23 -0.79
CA ALA A 882 -17.99 -10.57 -1.60
C ALA A 882 -19.38 -10.67 -0.98
N GLY A 883 -19.79 -11.85 -0.50
CA GLY A 883 -21.08 -12.07 0.15
C GLY A 883 -21.23 -11.23 1.43
N ALA A 884 -20.19 -11.16 2.25
CA ALA A 884 -20.18 -10.35 3.46
C ALA A 884 -20.26 -8.84 3.16
N LEU A 885 -19.54 -8.36 2.14
CA LEU A 885 -19.60 -6.96 1.72
C LEU A 885 -20.98 -6.57 1.17
N ILE A 886 -21.64 -7.47 0.43
CA ILE A 886 -23.00 -7.25 -0.05
C ILE A 886 -23.97 -7.19 1.13
N ALA A 887 -23.88 -8.14 2.06
CA ALA A 887 -24.72 -8.14 3.26
C ALA A 887 -24.52 -6.88 4.11
N ALA A 888 -23.31 -6.34 4.17
CA ALA A 888 -22.99 -5.09 4.84
C ALA A 888 -23.45 -3.83 4.10
N ALA A 889 -23.75 -3.92 2.81
CA ALA A 889 -24.24 -2.82 1.98
C ALA A 889 -25.77 -2.75 1.90
N GLN A 890 -26.46 -3.82 2.33
CA GLN A 890 -27.91 -3.88 2.50
C GLN A 890 -28.31 -3.29 3.86
#